data_AF-A0A8J7DZR6-F1
#
_entry.id   AF-A0A8J7DZR6-F1
#
_cell.length_a   1.000
_cell.length_b   1.000
_cell.length_c   1.000
_cell.angle_alpha   90.00
_cell.angle_beta   90.00
_cell.angle_gamma   90.00
#
_symmetry.space_group_name_H-M   'P 1'
#
loop_
_entity.id
_entity.type
_entity.pdbx_description
1 polymer ?
#
loop_
_entity_poly.entity_id
_entity_poly.type
_entity_poly.pdbx_seq_one_letter_code
_entity_poly.pdbx_strand_id
1 'polypeptide(L)'
;MLENNVGLSDVLHEILSEDLLLDNTAIAQFESALTELSKTGTIEALTEGGVDLPNIEIVPSAKTDGQPGVLSPETNSLYLAGEYLSKLTENSQKSPKELSKEPQVATYDILGLDSGFPTSISSHENINSIPETNPVNPIRELHFDFSSQEFASKVSPGTLDSFSSDQPQRLIVLFDDSAVQSRVAQMRQLEGLASHEADSASIVEFKAQQYQGVEDRVLSSLDSNVTLLDSYSHLPLAFVEVDSAEGLSQLLQRSEVMKVYQDVKEFTQLNQSLPIINQPIAQAAGYIGNGTTIAVLDTGADPNAPGLVGRVVHSQDFAPDDGSVDANGHGTNVSAIAAGVASGAQIAALDVFNGGGAFVSDQIGAMNWSIANQATYNIVAMNMSLGGGYYTSPNTTDPRKIVIDNAKAAGISTVVAAGNDGFLDGLSNPAAIDGAVSVGAVYDYTGTYGTDAAEPDKVAIFSNSAPFLDLLAPGSRITAGGLSNFSGTSMAAPHVAGAFAVLSAAFPTETPDQLLARLKSTGASITDHRNGITTPRIDLAAALGLSTGITPVPLDYMTGFETGSLGSEWSNYTTFEGRVQVTNAYAKTGTSSLLLDDSVNGGAISTAAAILHLDASQFLNAQLDFSWLDLNDESNFGLDGVFISGDGGTTWTEVYSLTGGSSFSWTDASINLGNYLQPSTQDFQIKFQQYDNFSAPTDGVAIDDIKVTELVQATSLNYNQGFESGSFGLEWTKDVTQEGRVQVTDAYAASGSYSLLLDDAVNGGDTSTSAAILHVDGSDFLNARLNFKWLDLLDESNPGLDGVFVSEDNGTTWTEVYALTGGSSVSWTDASIDLWNYLQPSTDNFLIKFQQYDNFSAPTDGIAIDDIGLEEVVTAAVPDFKDSFESGSFGLEWTKETTNDGRVDITGAYAYKGTNSMLLDSSSNGIDYSTASAILHLDAHNFPGSDLLLSFRWLDLNDEYDVGQDGIFISDDGSVWHEVYAFDTGSSIDWTLGTIDLDQQAANYGLDLYNGNFQVKFQQYDNFSAPTDGIAVDFVKVTEV
;
A
#
# COMPACT_ATOMS: atom_id res chain seq x y z
N MET A 1 -1.88 59.03 7.11
CA MET A 1 -0.94 59.97 7.75
C MET A 1 -1.63 61.20 8.35
N LEU A 2 -2.31 62.06 7.57
CA LEU A 2 -2.98 63.26 8.13
C LEU A 2 -4.06 62.98 9.21
N GLU A 3 -4.58 61.75 9.28
CA GLU A 3 -5.52 61.31 10.32
C GLU A 3 -4.84 60.78 11.59
N ASN A 4 -3.54 60.44 11.55
CA ASN A 4 -2.84 59.71 12.63
C ASN A 4 -1.92 60.61 13.49
N ASN A 5 -1.95 61.93 13.27
CA ASN A 5 -1.42 62.94 14.20
C ASN A 5 0.07 62.78 14.62
N VAL A 6 0.91 62.22 13.75
CA VAL A 6 2.38 62.16 13.93
C VAL A 6 3.01 63.51 13.54
N GLY A 7 4.05 63.94 14.26
CA GLY A 7 4.66 65.26 14.10
C GLY A 7 5.39 65.45 12.77
N LEU A 8 4.87 66.34 11.90
CA LEU A 8 5.49 66.69 10.61
C LEU A 8 6.88 67.36 10.70
N SER A 9 7.35 67.66 11.91
CA SER A 9 8.70 68.18 12.19
C SER A 9 9.78 67.20 11.74
N ASP A 10 9.66 65.95 12.16
CA ASP A 10 10.85 65.10 12.31
C ASP A 10 11.21 64.42 10.98
N VAL A 11 10.20 64.03 10.19
CA VAL A 11 10.35 63.48 8.84
C VAL A 11 10.93 64.50 7.84
N LEU A 12 10.61 65.79 7.97
CA LEU A 12 11.19 66.83 7.10
C LEU A 12 12.65 67.12 7.46
N HIS A 13 13.02 66.99 8.73
CA HIS A 13 14.38 67.27 9.19
C HIS A 13 15.38 66.21 8.73
N GLU A 14 14.92 64.98 8.50
CA GLU A 14 15.69 63.86 7.95
C GLU A 14 15.94 64.05 6.44
N ILE A 15 14.86 64.27 5.66
CA ILE A 15 14.90 64.44 4.19
C ILE A 15 15.78 65.64 3.74
N LEU A 16 15.87 66.70 4.54
CA LEU A 16 16.67 67.89 4.21
C LEU A 16 18.13 67.83 4.68
N SER A 17 18.57 66.70 5.27
CA SER A 17 19.94 66.54 5.77
C SER A 17 20.92 65.87 4.81
N GLU A 18 20.44 65.25 3.72
CA GLU A 18 21.26 64.57 2.71
C GLU A 18 21.38 65.39 1.40
N ASP A 19 22.51 66.09 1.26
CA ASP A 19 23.16 66.53 0.01
C ASP A 19 22.37 67.33 -1.07
N LEU A 20 21.29 68.04 -0.71
CA LEU A 20 20.67 69.06 -1.57
C LEU A 20 20.79 70.50 -1.03
N LEU A 21 21.50 71.35 -1.78
CA LEU A 21 21.74 72.77 -1.47
C LEU A 21 20.48 73.64 -1.64
N LEU A 22 19.65 73.71 -0.61
CA LEU A 22 18.62 74.72 -0.44
C LEU A 22 19.10 75.88 0.45
N ASP A 23 18.60 77.08 0.22
CA ASP A 23 18.86 78.25 1.08
C ASP A 23 18.12 78.06 2.42
N ASN A 24 18.84 78.17 3.54
CA ASN A 24 18.28 78.14 4.90
C ASN A 24 17.09 79.11 5.06
N THR A 25 17.05 80.19 4.29
CA THR A 25 15.94 81.16 4.25
C THR A 25 14.62 80.53 3.76
N ALA A 26 14.69 79.60 2.79
CA ALA A 26 13.52 78.89 2.28
C ALA A 26 13.06 77.80 3.24
N ILE A 27 13.99 77.07 3.86
CA ILE A 27 13.70 76.04 4.88
C ILE A 27 12.95 76.68 6.07
N ALA A 28 13.45 77.79 6.61
CA ALA A 28 12.82 78.50 7.72
C ALA A 28 11.41 79.06 7.39
N GLN A 29 11.14 79.39 6.12
CA GLN A 29 9.78 79.77 5.68
C GLN A 29 8.83 78.56 5.65
N PHE A 30 9.32 77.41 5.19
CA PHE A 30 8.56 76.16 5.12
C PHE A 30 8.20 75.63 6.52
N GLU A 31 9.19 75.60 7.43
CA GLU A 31 9.01 75.26 8.85
C GLU A 31 8.00 76.18 9.55
N SER A 32 8.03 77.49 9.26
CA SER A 32 7.09 78.45 9.84
C SER A 32 5.65 78.18 9.40
N ALA A 33 5.41 77.85 8.13
CA ALA A 33 4.08 77.52 7.61
C ALA A 33 3.53 76.22 8.23
N LEU A 34 4.38 75.18 8.37
CA LEU A 34 4.03 73.93 9.04
C LEU A 34 3.74 74.12 10.55
N THR A 35 4.47 75.02 11.19
CA THR A 35 4.29 75.42 12.61
C THR A 35 3.00 76.22 12.84
N GLU A 36 2.34 76.71 11.79
CA GLU A 36 1.05 77.41 11.87
C GLU A 36 -0.11 76.47 11.54
N LEU A 37 0.01 75.64 10.49
CA LEU A 37 -0.91 74.54 10.16
C LEU A 37 -1.20 73.60 11.36
N SER A 38 -0.14 73.19 12.07
CA SER A 38 -0.21 72.26 13.20
C SER A 38 -0.95 72.80 14.43
N LYS A 39 -1.29 74.09 14.47
CA LYS A 39 -2.04 74.72 15.57
C LYS A 39 -3.54 74.85 15.32
N THR A 40 -3.98 74.78 14.06
CA THR A 40 -5.38 74.99 13.67
C THR A 40 -6.06 73.72 13.15
N GLY A 41 -5.30 72.77 12.60
CA GLY A 41 -5.81 71.46 12.17
C GLY A 41 -6.63 71.47 10.87
N THR A 42 -6.72 72.61 10.17
CA THR A 42 -7.44 72.74 8.90
C THR A 42 -6.69 73.63 7.90
N ILE A 43 -6.59 73.18 6.65
CA ILE A 43 -5.78 73.82 5.60
C ILE A 43 -6.27 75.22 5.20
N GLU A 44 -7.55 75.56 5.43
CA GLU A 44 -8.16 76.87 5.11
C GLU A 44 -7.43 78.07 5.76
N ALA A 45 -6.64 77.85 6.81
CA ALA A 45 -5.88 78.91 7.49
C ALA A 45 -4.73 79.50 6.64
N LEU A 46 -4.15 78.76 5.68
CA LEU A 46 -3.01 79.26 4.90
C LEU A 46 -3.37 80.38 3.91
N THR A 47 -4.61 80.41 3.43
CA THR A 47 -5.06 81.39 2.42
C THR A 47 -5.46 82.76 2.98
N GLU A 48 -5.70 82.89 4.29
CA GLU A 48 -5.88 84.21 4.94
C GLU A 48 -4.58 84.76 5.57
N GLY A 49 -3.55 83.92 5.75
CA GLY A 49 -2.25 84.31 6.32
C GLY A 49 -1.28 85.00 5.35
N GLY A 50 -1.38 84.73 4.04
CA GLY A 50 -0.59 85.41 3.01
C GLY A 50 0.88 84.97 2.90
N VAL A 51 1.16 83.68 3.08
CA VAL A 51 2.50 83.09 2.87
C VAL A 51 2.61 82.55 1.44
N ASP A 52 3.31 83.27 0.57
CA ASP A 52 3.80 82.74 -0.72
C ASP A 52 4.95 81.76 -0.46
N LEU A 53 4.89 80.55 -1.04
CA LEU A 53 6.00 79.59 -1.06
C LEU A 53 6.74 79.66 -2.41
N PRO A 54 8.08 79.62 -2.44
CA PRO A 54 8.86 79.89 -3.65
C PRO A 54 8.85 78.73 -4.65
N ASN A 55 8.74 79.06 -5.95
CA ASN A 55 9.02 78.11 -7.03
C ASN A 55 10.48 77.67 -7.01
N ILE A 56 10.72 76.35 -7.07
CA ILE A 56 12.04 75.74 -7.22
C ILE A 56 12.16 75.15 -8.63
N GLU A 57 13.20 75.55 -9.36
CA GLU A 57 13.48 75.10 -10.74
C GLU A 57 14.90 74.52 -10.77
N ILE A 58 15.05 73.25 -11.19
CA ILE A 58 16.33 72.52 -11.22
C ILE A 58 16.68 72.16 -12.66
N VAL A 59 17.91 72.47 -13.07
CA VAL A 59 18.40 72.33 -14.46
C VAL A 59 19.53 71.29 -14.53
N PRO A 60 19.43 70.24 -15.37
CA PRO A 60 20.53 69.28 -15.55
C PRO A 60 21.72 69.87 -16.32
N SER A 61 22.95 69.54 -15.91
CA SER A 61 24.17 69.92 -16.64
C SER A 61 25.06 68.71 -16.92
N ALA A 62 25.43 68.50 -18.19
CA ALA A 62 26.08 67.28 -18.68
C ALA A 62 27.61 67.38 -18.80
N LYS A 63 28.29 66.22 -18.91
CA LYS A 63 29.70 66.12 -19.35
C LYS A 63 29.93 65.01 -20.38
N THR A 64 30.12 65.46 -21.61
CA THR A 64 31.09 65.01 -22.65
C THR A 64 31.74 63.63 -22.59
N ASP A 65 31.71 62.97 -23.76
CA ASP A 65 32.63 61.96 -24.30
C ASP A 65 32.73 60.57 -23.63
N GLY A 66 32.19 59.55 -24.33
CA GLY A 66 32.75 58.20 -24.23
C GLY A 66 31.85 57.06 -24.71
N GLN A 67 30.66 56.91 -24.11
CA GLN A 67 29.71 55.81 -24.29
C GLN A 67 28.28 56.31 -24.02
N PRO A 68 27.22 55.63 -24.52
CA PRO A 68 25.84 55.95 -24.18
C PRO A 68 25.51 55.53 -22.73
N GLY A 69 25.55 56.48 -21.80
CA GLY A 69 25.16 56.27 -20.41
C GLY A 69 23.65 56.32 -20.21
N VAL A 70 23.11 55.39 -19.41
CA VAL A 70 21.71 55.35 -18.97
C VAL A 70 21.51 56.35 -17.81
N LEU A 71 20.36 57.03 -17.77
CA LEU A 71 19.97 57.89 -16.64
C LEU A 71 19.52 57.03 -15.45
N SER A 72 19.90 57.41 -14.23
CA SER A 72 19.50 56.64 -13.03
C SER A 72 18.02 56.83 -12.70
N PRO A 73 17.38 55.84 -12.02
CA PRO A 73 15.94 55.90 -11.73
C PRO A 73 15.51 57.10 -10.90
N GLU A 74 16.33 57.59 -9.96
CA GLU A 74 15.92 58.61 -8.98
C GLU A 74 15.51 59.93 -9.65
N THR A 75 16.17 60.30 -10.74
CA THR A 75 15.91 61.55 -11.47
C THR A 75 14.53 61.57 -12.14
N ASN A 76 13.94 60.39 -12.39
CA ASN A 76 12.62 60.26 -13.03
C ASN A 76 11.48 60.44 -12.00
N SER A 77 11.69 59.95 -10.77
CA SER A 77 10.72 60.04 -9.66
C SER A 77 10.38 61.48 -9.27
N LEU A 78 11.39 62.36 -9.23
CA LEU A 78 11.22 63.78 -8.90
C LEU A 78 10.38 64.55 -9.94
N TYR A 79 10.49 64.20 -11.23
CA TYR A 79 9.68 64.81 -12.28
C TYR A 79 8.20 64.43 -12.17
N LEU A 80 7.92 63.16 -11.86
CA LEU A 80 6.56 62.66 -11.63
C LEU A 80 5.91 63.27 -10.37
N ALA A 81 6.68 63.44 -9.28
CA ALA A 81 6.19 64.08 -8.05
C ALA A 81 5.73 65.54 -8.29
N GLY A 82 6.46 66.30 -9.11
CA GLY A 82 6.13 67.68 -9.47
C GLY A 82 4.81 67.80 -10.24
N GLU A 83 4.55 66.90 -11.21
CA GLU A 83 3.25 66.85 -11.89
C GLU A 83 2.10 66.48 -10.93
N TYR A 84 2.35 65.57 -9.99
CA TYR A 84 1.33 65.09 -9.06
C TYR A 84 0.82 66.18 -8.12
N LEU A 85 1.74 66.99 -7.55
CA LEU A 85 1.39 68.14 -6.71
C LEU A 85 0.59 69.21 -7.47
N SER A 86 0.97 69.48 -8.73
CA SER A 86 0.25 70.41 -9.60
C SER A 86 -1.20 69.97 -9.82
N LYS A 87 -1.41 68.70 -10.17
CA LYS A 87 -2.74 68.11 -10.43
C LYS A 87 -3.61 67.99 -9.16
N LEU A 88 -3.01 67.78 -7.99
CA LEU A 88 -3.71 67.86 -6.70
C LEU A 88 -4.23 69.29 -6.43
N THR A 89 -3.44 70.31 -6.76
CA THR A 89 -3.81 71.72 -6.57
C THR A 89 -4.99 72.12 -7.45
N GLU A 90 -5.01 71.73 -8.74
CA GLU A 90 -6.16 71.99 -9.63
C GLU A 90 -7.46 71.28 -9.21
N ASN A 91 -7.37 70.07 -8.63
CA ASN A 91 -8.56 69.31 -8.23
C ASN A 91 -9.14 69.78 -6.88
N SER A 92 -8.34 70.45 -6.04
CA SER A 92 -8.79 71.02 -4.75
C SER A 92 -9.88 72.11 -4.86
N GLN A 93 -10.09 72.70 -6.05
CA GLN A 93 -11.08 73.75 -6.28
C GLN A 93 -12.36 73.30 -7.04
N LYS A 94 -12.51 72.00 -7.34
CA LYS A 94 -13.67 71.46 -8.07
C LYS A 94 -14.71 70.90 -7.11
N SER A 95 -16.00 71.01 -7.45
CA SER A 95 -17.06 70.50 -6.58
C SER A 95 -17.24 68.97 -6.72
N PRO A 96 -17.72 68.25 -5.69
CA PRO A 96 -17.95 66.80 -5.76
C PRO A 96 -18.92 66.32 -6.86
N LYS A 97 -19.64 67.24 -7.52
CA LYS A 97 -20.55 66.94 -8.65
C LYS A 97 -19.89 67.00 -10.03
N GLU A 98 -18.63 67.41 -10.11
CA GLU A 98 -17.89 67.57 -11.37
C GLU A 98 -16.90 66.42 -11.60
N LEU A 99 -16.37 65.83 -10.53
CA LEU A 99 -15.48 64.65 -10.58
C LEU A 99 -16.17 63.37 -11.12
N SER A 100 -17.50 63.26 -11.02
CA SER A 100 -18.24 62.05 -11.40
C SER A 100 -18.58 61.97 -12.90
N LYS A 101 -17.75 62.51 -13.80
CA LYS A 101 -18.12 62.76 -15.21
C LYS A 101 -17.07 62.56 -16.29
N GLU A 102 -15.82 62.24 -15.97
CA GLU A 102 -14.80 61.93 -16.99
C GLU A 102 -14.50 60.41 -17.03
N PRO A 103 -14.24 59.83 -18.22
CA PRO A 103 -14.14 58.39 -18.39
C PRO A 103 -12.75 57.83 -18.07
N GLN A 104 -12.66 56.53 -17.83
CA GLN A 104 -11.39 55.82 -17.80
C GLN A 104 -10.70 55.83 -19.17
N VAL A 105 -9.37 55.90 -19.15
CA VAL A 105 -8.49 55.71 -20.31
C VAL A 105 -7.45 54.66 -19.94
N ALA A 106 -7.19 53.73 -20.86
CA ALA A 106 -6.46 52.49 -20.59
C ALA A 106 -4.95 52.58 -20.86
N THR A 107 -4.28 51.48 -20.49
CA THR A 107 -2.89 51.11 -20.76
C THR A 107 -2.33 51.52 -22.13
N TYR A 108 -1.06 51.88 -22.15
CA TYR A 108 -0.20 51.72 -23.33
C TYR A 108 0.98 50.81 -22.98
N ASP A 109 1.08 49.72 -23.73
CA ASP A 109 2.19 48.77 -23.77
C ASP A 109 3.17 49.15 -24.90
N ILE A 110 4.37 48.54 -24.93
CA ILE A 110 5.05 48.00 -26.13
C ILE A 110 6.49 47.56 -25.79
N LEU A 111 6.72 46.25 -25.93
CA LEU A 111 8.03 45.61 -26.05
C LEU A 111 8.62 45.79 -27.46
N GLY A 112 9.95 45.77 -27.58
CA GLY A 112 10.65 45.78 -28.88
C GLY A 112 10.93 44.39 -29.45
N LEU A 113 9.98 43.86 -30.25
CA LEU A 113 10.12 43.17 -31.57
C LEU A 113 11.23 42.12 -31.82
N ASP A 114 11.08 41.07 -32.65
CA ASP A 114 10.02 40.60 -33.59
C ASP A 114 10.26 39.07 -33.82
N SER A 115 9.46 38.20 -34.46
CA SER A 115 8.19 38.22 -35.22
C SER A 115 7.66 36.75 -35.30
N GLY A 116 6.44 36.38 -35.72
CA GLY A 116 5.25 37.17 -36.09
C GLY A 116 4.37 36.45 -37.16
N PHE A 117 3.04 36.52 -37.01
CA PHE A 117 1.97 36.12 -37.97
C PHE A 117 1.68 34.59 -38.21
N PRO A 118 0.43 34.19 -38.62
CA PRO A 118 -0.88 34.61 -38.06
C PRO A 118 -2.05 33.55 -38.14
N THR A 119 -3.25 33.97 -37.65
CA THR A 119 -4.64 33.49 -37.99
C THR A 119 -5.10 32.08 -37.55
N SER A 120 -6.37 31.82 -37.15
CA SER A 120 -7.63 32.63 -37.09
C SER A 120 -8.61 32.05 -36.03
N ILE A 121 -9.19 32.84 -35.10
CA ILE A 121 -10.57 33.44 -35.15
C ILE A 121 -11.67 32.37 -35.39
N SER A 122 -12.63 32.03 -34.51
CA SER A 122 -13.74 32.79 -33.84
C SER A 122 -14.70 31.79 -33.12
N SER A 123 -15.73 32.10 -32.29
CA SER A 123 -16.15 33.25 -31.44
C SER A 123 -17.53 32.98 -30.77
N HIS A 124 -17.96 33.83 -29.82
CA HIS A 124 -19.34 34.11 -29.33
C HIS A 124 -20.05 33.17 -28.33
N GLU A 125 -20.32 33.78 -27.15
CA GLU A 125 -21.60 33.85 -26.40
C GLU A 125 -22.45 32.61 -26.08
N ASN A 126 -22.76 32.48 -24.79
CA ASN A 126 -23.83 31.65 -24.22
C ASN A 126 -24.81 32.55 -23.45
N ILE A 127 -26.13 32.41 -23.67
CA ILE A 127 -27.18 33.11 -22.90
C ILE A 127 -28.43 32.23 -22.81
N ASN A 128 -28.81 31.77 -21.60
CA ASN A 128 -30.08 32.17 -20.94
C ASN A 128 -30.40 31.49 -19.59
N SER A 129 -31.18 32.24 -18.81
CA SER A 129 -32.07 31.84 -17.71
C SER A 129 -31.50 31.64 -16.29
N ILE A 130 -32.28 32.18 -15.34
CA ILE A 130 -32.14 32.15 -13.87
C ILE A 130 -33.56 31.86 -13.34
N PRO A 131 -33.73 31.26 -12.14
CA PRO A 131 -34.38 32.06 -11.08
C PRO A 131 -33.78 31.87 -9.67
N GLU A 132 -34.13 32.80 -8.78
CA GLU A 132 -33.56 32.99 -7.44
C GLU A 132 -34.21 32.11 -6.35
N THR A 133 -33.48 31.76 -5.27
CA THR A 133 -33.66 32.35 -3.90
C THR A 133 -33.09 31.50 -2.75
N ASN A 134 -32.08 32.02 -2.02
CA ASN A 134 -32.08 32.12 -0.55
C ASN A 134 -30.88 32.96 -0.04
N PRO A 135 -30.93 33.57 1.17
CA PRO A 135 -29.94 34.56 1.61
C PRO A 135 -28.88 34.01 2.60
N VAL A 136 -27.63 34.48 2.45
CA VAL A 136 -26.52 34.33 3.42
C VAL A 136 -25.79 35.67 3.58
N ASN A 137 -25.12 35.88 4.71
CA ASN A 137 -24.42 37.14 5.04
C ASN A 137 -23.25 37.47 4.09
N PRO A 138 -23.03 38.75 3.74
CA PRO A 138 -21.81 39.19 3.08
C PRO A 138 -20.68 39.40 4.09
N ILE A 139 -19.88 38.37 4.35
CA ILE A 139 -18.51 38.57 4.85
C ILE A 139 -17.70 39.11 3.66
N ARG A 140 -16.96 40.20 3.87
CA ARG A 140 -15.95 40.68 2.92
C ARG A 140 -14.63 40.01 3.25
N GLU A 141 -14.24 39.02 2.47
CA GLU A 141 -12.85 38.59 2.42
C GLU A 141 -11.99 39.71 1.82
N LEU A 142 -11.07 40.25 2.63
CA LEU A 142 -10.02 41.14 2.17
C LEU A 142 -8.87 40.30 1.61
N HIS A 143 -8.96 39.96 0.32
CA HIS A 143 -7.82 39.44 -0.41
C HIS A 143 -6.73 40.52 -0.48
N PHE A 144 -5.71 40.41 0.38
CA PHE A 144 -4.52 41.25 0.33
C PHE A 144 -3.56 40.73 -0.74
N ASP A 145 -3.15 41.63 -1.64
CA ASP A 145 -2.28 41.30 -2.76
C ASP A 145 -0.80 41.37 -2.34
N PHE A 146 -0.20 40.20 -2.13
CA PHE A 146 1.23 40.04 -1.82
C PHE A 146 2.15 40.11 -3.05
N SER A 147 1.64 40.36 -4.27
CA SER A 147 2.41 40.28 -5.52
C SER A 147 3.45 41.41 -5.74
N SER A 148 3.60 42.34 -4.81
CA SER A 148 4.69 43.33 -4.89
C SER A 148 6.04 42.61 -4.75
N GLN A 149 6.93 42.81 -5.74
CA GLN A 149 8.25 42.17 -5.76
C GLN A 149 9.10 42.49 -4.51
N GLU A 150 8.83 43.62 -3.87
CA GLU A 150 9.51 44.07 -2.65
C GLU A 150 9.19 43.13 -1.46
N PHE A 151 7.91 42.86 -1.17
CA PHE A 151 7.55 41.98 -0.05
C PHE A 151 7.84 40.51 -0.34
N ALA A 152 7.61 40.05 -1.58
CA ALA A 152 7.97 38.70 -2.00
C ALA A 152 9.48 38.39 -1.83
N SER A 153 10.36 39.39 -1.97
CA SER A 153 11.80 39.22 -1.75
C SER A 153 12.20 38.98 -0.28
N LYS A 154 11.40 39.52 0.66
CA LYS A 154 11.61 39.45 2.12
C LYS A 154 11.05 38.19 2.76
N VAL A 155 10.33 37.34 2.04
CA VAL A 155 9.76 36.09 2.58
C VAL A 155 10.51 34.89 1.99
N SER A 156 10.60 33.78 2.73
CA SER A 156 11.07 32.51 2.18
C SER A 156 9.92 31.74 1.51
N PRO A 157 10.17 31.02 0.40
CA PRO A 157 9.17 30.14 -0.22
C PRO A 157 8.53 29.19 0.81
N GLY A 158 7.24 28.88 0.67
CA GLY A 158 6.47 28.10 1.65
C GLY A 158 5.91 28.92 2.83
N THR A 159 6.57 30.00 3.22
CA THR A 159 6.13 30.79 4.40
C THR A 159 4.82 31.53 4.13
N LEU A 160 4.58 32.04 2.92
CA LEU A 160 3.31 32.70 2.56
C LEU A 160 2.13 31.71 2.59
N ASP A 161 2.36 30.50 2.09
CA ASP A 161 1.33 29.47 1.91
C ASP A 161 0.73 29.02 3.25
N SER A 162 1.54 29.04 4.32
CA SER A 162 1.12 28.71 5.70
C SER A 162 0.01 29.63 6.27
N PHE A 163 -0.08 30.88 5.80
CA PHE A 163 -1.07 31.85 6.27
C PHE A 163 -2.48 31.67 5.69
N SER A 164 -2.68 30.67 4.81
CA SER A 164 -4.01 30.27 4.30
C SER A 164 -4.90 29.56 5.34
N SER A 165 -4.36 29.26 6.53
CA SER A 165 -4.90 28.27 7.47
C SER A 165 -5.70 28.82 8.66
N ASP A 166 -5.85 30.15 8.79
CA ASP A 166 -6.53 30.81 9.93
C ASP A 166 -5.94 30.42 11.31
N GLN A 167 -4.66 30.03 11.36
CA GLN A 167 -3.90 29.68 12.58
C GLN A 167 -2.65 30.57 12.74
N PRO A 168 -2.31 31.00 13.99
CA PRO A 168 -1.08 31.76 14.26
C PRO A 168 0.18 31.05 13.79
N GLN A 169 1.07 31.77 13.13
CA GLN A 169 2.33 31.25 12.61
C GLN A 169 3.52 31.78 13.41
N ARG A 170 4.39 30.88 13.88
CA ARG A 170 5.66 31.24 14.52
C ARG A 170 6.70 31.51 13.43
N LEU A 171 7.42 32.63 13.52
CA LEU A 171 8.35 33.14 12.52
C LEU A 171 9.69 33.57 13.14
N ILE A 172 10.76 33.45 12.35
CA ILE A 172 12.09 34.02 12.62
C ILE A 172 12.26 35.26 11.74
N VAL A 173 12.54 36.40 12.36
CA VAL A 173 12.70 37.71 11.71
C VAL A 173 14.18 38.08 11.72
N LEU A 174 14.79 38.22 10.55
CA LEU A 174 16.15 38.75 10.39
C LEU A 174 16.11 40.24 10.06
N PHE A 175 16.94 41.02 10.75
CA PHE A 175 17.08 42.46 10.53
C PHE A 175 18.31 42.79 9.66
N ASP A 176 18.29 43.93 8.97
CA ASP A 176 19.49 44.43 8.28
C ASP A 176 20.54 44.90 9.29
N ASP A 177 21.70 44.26 9.25
CA ASP A 177 22.83 44.45 10.14
C ASP A 177 24.04 45.11 9.45
N SER A 178 23.92 45.45 8.15
CA SER A 178 24.98 45.96 7.29
C SER A 178 25.66 47.24 7.82
N ALA A 179 24.88 48.15 8.43
CA ALA A 179 25.40 49.35 9.09
C ALA A 179 26.22 49.01 10.35
N VAL A 180 25.78 48.01 11.13
CA VAL A 180 26.49 47.53 12.31
C VAL A 180 27.80 46.86 11.91
N GLN A 181 27.79 45.97 10.91
CA GLN A 181 29.03 45.34 10.39
C GLN A 181 30.01 46.36 9.80
N SER A 182 29.50 47.35 9.06
CA SER A 182 30.33 48.45 8.55
C SER A 182 31.02 49.24 9.67
N ARG A 183 30.33 49.45 10.80
CA ARG A 183 30.91 50.12 11.96
C ARG A 183 31.85 49.22 12.76
N VAL A 184 31.53 47.93 12.90
CA VAL A 184 32.40 46.90 13.50
C VAL A 184 33.71 46.79 12.73
N ALA A 185 33.69 46.79 11.40
CA ALA A 185 34.89 46.77 10.56
C ALA A 185 35.80 47.99 10.83
N GLN A 186 35.23 49.18 11.03
CA GLN A 186 35.99 50.37 11.42
C GLN A 186 36.57 50.24 12.84
N MET A 187 35.80 49.71 13.81
CA MET A 187 36.28 49.49 15.18
C MET A 187 37.42 48.48 15.23
N ARG A 188 37.32 47.36 14.49
CA ARG A 188 38.41 46.37 14.35
C ARG A 188 39.67 47.01 13.77
N GLN A 189 39.56 47.86 12.74
CA GLN A 189 40.71 48.60 12.20
C GLN A 189 41.33 49.59 13.21
N LEU A 190 40.51 50.27 14.02
CA LEU A 190 40.98 51.21 15.04
C LEU A 190 41.64 50.53 16.25
N GLU A 191 41.16 49.33 16.62
CA GLU A 191 41.73 48.50 17.67
C GLU A 191 42.91 47.63 17.18
N GLY A 192 43.14 47.57 15.86
CA GLY A 192 44.25 46.87 15.21
C GLY A 192 44.01 45.39 14.94
N LEU A 193 42.78 44.91 15.07
CA LEU A 193 42.38 43.50 14.95
C LEU A 193 42.38 43.03 13.49
N ALA A 194 43.14 41.97 13.20
CA ALA A 194 43.11 41.28 11.92
C ALA A 194 41.79 40.53 11.71
N SER A 195 41.41 40.21 10.47
CA SER A 195 40.09 39.64 10.12
C SER A 195 39.76 38.27 10.75
N HIS A 196 40.75 37.58 11.32
CA HIS A 196 40.62 36.27 11.95
C HIS A 196 40.71 36.31 13.49
N GLU A 197 40.96 37.48 14.08
CA GLU A 197 41.01 37.65 15.53
C GLU A 197 39.60 37.83 16.11
N ALA A 198 39.38 37.44 17.36
CA ALA A 198 38.08 37.62 18.01
C ALA A 198 37.70 39.11 18.15
N ASP A 199 36.40 39.42 18.13
CA ASP A 199 35.93 40.76 18.50
C ASP A 199 36.30 41.06 19.97
N SER A 200 36.70 42.30 20.24
CA SER A 200 36.96 42.77 21.60
C SER A 200 35.67 42.95 22.39
N ALA A 201 35.77 43.05 23.71
CA ALA A 201 34.62 43.35 24.57
C ALA A 201 33.93 44.68 24.19
N SER A 202 34.66 45.68 23.70
CA SER A 202 34.08 46.94 23.20
C SER A 202 33.28 46.76 21.91
N ILE A 203 33.69 45.84 21.03
CA ILE A 203 32.98 45.53 19.79
C ILE A 203 31.76 44.64 20.06
N VAL A 204 31.88 43.66 20.96
CA VAL A 204 30.76 42.79 21.38
C VAL A 204 29.66 43.61 22.09
N GLU A 205 30.04 44.48 23.03
CA GLU A 205 29.11 45.40 23.71
C GLU A 205 28.47 46.38 22.71
N PHE A 206 29.23 46.89 21.73
CA PHE A 206 28.67 47.74 20.68
C PHE A 206 27.63 47.00 19.82
N LYS A 207 27.95 45.79 19.33
CA LYS A 207 27.00 44.92 18.62
C LYS A 207 25.74 44.72 19.46
N ALA A 208 25.90 44.37 20.74
CA ALA A 208 24.78 44.11 21.65
C ALA A 208 23.82 45.30 21.76
N GLN A 209 24.36 46.51 21.94
CA GLN A 209 23.58 47.74 22.03
C GLN A 209 22.96 48.16 20.69
N GLN A 210 23.58 47.85 19.54
CA GLN A 210 23.00 48.18 18.23
C GLN A 210 21.88 47.22 17.81
N TYR A 211 22.06 45.90 17.98
CA TYR A 211 21.03 44.93 17.60
C TYR A 211 19.78 45.07 18.47
N GLN A 212 19.93 45.22 19.80
CA GLN A 212 18.80 45.56 20.67
C GLN A 212 18.11 46.86 20.24
N GLY A 213 18.87 47.87 19.82
CA GLY A 213 18.29 49.12 19.31
C GLY A 213 17.54 48.97 17.97
N VAL A 214 17.83 47.94 17.17
CA VAL A 214 17.06 47.59 15.95
C VAL A 214 15.79 46.84 16.33
N GLU A 215 15.90 45.82 17.21
CA GLU A 215 14.78 45.09 17.79
C GLU A 215 13.74 46.05 18.39
N ASP A 216 14.17 46.97 19.27
CA ASP A 216 13.33 47.98 19.91
C ASP A 216 12.55 48.82 18.89
N ARG A 217 13.17 49.23 17.76
CA ARG A 217 12.49 50.04 16.73
C ARG A 217 11.44 49.25 15.97
N VAL A 218 11.70 47.98 15.64
CA VAL A 218 10.74 47.15 14.92
C VAL A 218 9.58 46.75 15.82
N LEU A 219 9.89 46.18 17.00
CA LEU A 219 8.94 45.44 17.82
C LEU A 219 8.05 46.34 18.69
N SER A 220 8.52 47.54 19.08
CA SER A 220 7.73 48.47 19.92
C SER A 220 6.53 49.13 19.22
N SER A 221 6.31 48.83 17.93
CA SER A 221 5.34 49.50 17.07
C SER A 221 4.54 48.53 16.17
N LEU A 222 4.45 47.26 16.57
CA LEU A 222 3.57 46.26 15.95
C LEU A 222 2.20 46.23 16.67
N ASP A 223 1.12 45.92 15.93
CA ASP A 223 -0.22 45.75 16.51
C ASP A 223 -0.36 44.43 17.29
N SER A 224 -1.51 44.26 17.96
CA SER A 224 -1.89 43.08 18.76
C SER A 224 -1.91 41.74 18.01
N ASN A 225 -1.60 41.72 16.72
CA ASN A 225 -1.61 40.55 15.84
C ASN A 225 -0.20 39.99 15.60
N VAL A 226 0.83 40.57 16.26
CA VAL A 226 2.21 40.06 16.29
C VAL A 226 2.71 40.02 17.74
N THR A 227 2.89 38.83 18.28
CA THR A 227 3.40 38.61 19.64
C THR A 227 4.90 38.30 19.60
N LEU A 228 5.71 39.08 20.32
CA LEU A 228 7.13 38.75 20.53
C LEU A 228 7.26 37.51 21.43
N LEU A 229 7.97 36.48 20.94
CA LEU A 229 8.23 35.25 21.69
C LEU A 229 9.59 35.30 22.40
N ASP A 230 10.64 35.66 21.68
CA ASP A 230 12.01 35.81 22.23
C ASP A 230 12.87 36.74 21.35
N SER A 231 13.92 37.32 21.90
CA SER A 231 14.92 38.10 21.14
C SER A 231 16.31 38.03 21.78
N TYR A 232 17.36 38.25 20.98
CA TYR A 232 18.73 37.98 21.38
C TYR A 232 19.63 39.16 21.10
N SER A 233 19.94 39.95 22.14
CA SER A 233 20.72 41.19 22.01
C SER A 233 22.03 41.07 21.22
N HIS A 234 22.65 39.89 21.11
CA HIS A 234 23.90 39.66 20.38
C HIS A 234 23.71 39.18 18.92
N LEU A 235 22.48 39.07 18.43
CA LEU A 235 22.12 38.62 17.07
C LEU A 235 21.14 39.62 16.44
N PRO A 236 21.19 39.88 15.12
CA PRO A 236 20.21 40.72 14.44
C PRO A 236 18.93 39.94 14.09
N LEU A 237 18.29 39.28 15.07
CA LEU A 237 17.08 38.49 14.84
C LEU A 237 16.17 38.34 16.07
N ALA A 238 14.86 38.19 15.82
CA ALA A 238 13.84 37.93 16.84
C ALA A 238 12.87 36.83 16.41
N PHE A 239 12.19 36.22 17.39
CA PHE A 239 11.17 35.18 17.20
C PHE A 239 9.80 35.76 17.52
N VAL A 240 8.85 35.66 16.60
CA VAL A 240 7.50 36.22 16.75
C VAL A 240 6.43 35.19 16.40
N GLU A 241 5.23 35.38 16.95
CA GLU A 241 4.00 34.68 16.54
C GLU A 241 3.10 35.69 15.84
N VAL A 242 2.56 35.34 14.67
CA VAL A 242 1.78 36.25 13.82
C VAL A 242 0.41 35.64 13.56
N ASP A 243 -0.62 36.32 14.03
CA ASP A 243 -2.00 35.80 14.06
C ASP A 243 -2.76 35.98 12.74
N SER A 244 -2.20 36.73 11.78
CA SER A 244 -2.90 37.07 10.51
C SER A 244 -1.96 37.56 9.41
N ALA A 245 -2.43 37.46 8.16
CA ALA A 245 -1.81 38.07 6.99
C ALA A 245 -1.60 39.60 7.12
N GLU A 246 -2.48 40.29 7.86
CA GLU A 246 -2.34 41.72 8.20
C GLU A 246 -1.08 41.95 9.05
N GLY A 247 -0.88 41.15 10.11
CA GLY A 247 0.31 41.22 10.97
C GLY A 247 1.62 40.89 10.23
N LEU A 248 1.58 39.92 9.31
CA LEU A 248 2.71 39.61 8.43
C LEU A 248 3.04 40.80 7.52
N SER A 249 2.03 41.44 6.94
CA SER A 249 2.20 42.62 6.08
C SER A 249 2.83 43.79 6.85
N GLN A 250 2.38 44.06 8.09
CA GLN A 250 3.00 45.07 8.95
C GLN A 250 4.49 44.81 9.20
N LEU A 251 4.86 43.56 9.45
CA LEU A 251 6.25 43.14 9.67
C LEU A 251 7.12 43.35 8.42
N LEU A 252 6.62 42.97 7.23
CA LEU A 252 7.37 43.07 5.96
C LEU A 252 7.53 44.52 5.46
N GLN A 253 6.59 45.40 5.80
CA GLN A 253 6.66 46.84 5.52
C GLN A 253 7.79 47.58 6.26
N ARG A 254 8.42 46.95 7.26
CA ARG A 254 9.55 47.54 8.00
C ARG A 254 10.83 47.53 7.17
N SER A 255 11.44 48.69 6.97
CA SER A 255 12.72 48.81 6.27
C SER A 255 13.85 48.08 7.00
N GLU A 256 13.78 47.96 8.32
CA GLU A 256 14.76 47.24 9.12
C GLU A 256 14.65 45.71 9.01
N VAL A 257 13.50 45.18 8.57
CA VAL A 257 13.29 43.74 8.34
C VAL A 257 13.85 43.37 6.98
N MET A 258 14.95 42.62 7.01
CA MET A 258 15.65 42.09 5.83
C MET A 258 14.93 40.85 5.29
N LYS A 259 14.60 39.88 6.17
CA LYS A 259 13.96 38.62 5.75
C LYS A 259 13.19 37.94 6.87
N VAL A 260 12.12 37.24 6.50
CA VAL A 260 11.25 36.47 7.39
C VAL A 260 11.20 35.02 6.95
N TYR A 261 11.32 34.12 7.92
CA TYR A 261 11.24 32.66 7.79
C TYR A 261 10.18 32.11 8.73
N GLN A 262 9.58 30.98 8.42
CA GLN A 262 8.79 30.23 9.38
C GLN A 262 9.70 29.60 10.45
N ASP A 263 9.32 29.67 11.72
CA ASP A 263 9.98 29.00 12.85
C ASP A 263 9.50 27.54 12.90
N VAL A 264 9.91 26.78 11.87
CA VAL A 264 9.52 25.39 11.68
C VAL A 264 10.09 24.53 12.80
N LYS A 265 9.22 23.69 13.37
CA LYS A 265 9.64 22.70 14.36
C LYS A 265 10.45 21.58 13.68
N GLU A 266 11.77 21.69 13.73
CA GLU A 266 12.66 20.61 13.29
C GLU A 266 12.44 19.34 14.13
N PHE A 267 12.46 18.19 13.45
CA PHE A 267 12.33 16.86 14.04
C PHE A 267 13.63 16.08 13.91
N THR A 268 13.78 15.00 14.68
CA THR A 268 14.89 14.06 14.49
C THR A 268 14.71 13.32 13.17
N GLN A 269 15.47 13.71 12.14
CA GLN A 269 15.37 13.24 10.75
C GLN A 269 15.91 11.81 10.50
N LEU A 270 15.40 10.89 11.31
CA LEU A 270 15.23 9.48 11.00
C LEU A 270 13.75 9.18 10.66
N ASN A 271 12.92 10.21 10.45
CA ASN A 271 11.48 10.11 10.25
C ASN A 271 11.06 9.67 8.83
N GLN A 272 12.00 9.55 7.89
CA GLN A 272 11.84 8.87 6.61
C GLN A 272 12.47 7.46 6.70
N SER A 273 13.69 7.39 7.23
CA SER A 273 14.51 6.17 7.25
C SER A 273 14.05 5.08 8.22
N LEU A 274 13.30 5.41 9.28
CA LEU A 274 12.73 4.42 10.20
C LEU A 274 11.40 3.84 9.74
N PRO A 275 10.41 4.62 9.24
CA PRO A 275 9.18 4.07 8.67
C PRO A 275 9.41 3.10 7.50
N ILE A 276 10.33 3.40 6.57
CA ILE A 276 10.60 2.51 5.43
C ILE A 276 11.24 1.16 5.83
N ILE A 277 11.75 1.03 7.05
CA ILE A 277 12.17 -0.27 7.64
C ILE A 277 11.21 -0.78 8.73
N ASN A 278 10.03 -0.18 8.84
CA ASN A 278 8.97 -0.44 9.83
C ASN A 278 9.43 -0.45 11.30
N GLN A 279 10.53 0.24 11.62
CA GLN A 279 11.05 0.35 12.99
C GLN A 279 10.07 1.02 14.00
N PRO A 280 9.24 2.01 13.64
CA PRO A 280 8.31 2.62 14.58
C PRO A 280 7.30 1.62 15.18
N ILE A 281 6.90 0.60 14.41
CA ILE A 281 6.04 -0.50 14.88
C ILE A 281 6.78 -1.36 15.91
N ALA A 282 8.03 -1.75 15.60
CA ALA A 282 8.90 -2.47 16.52
C ALA A 282 9.10 -1.70 17.85
N GLN A 283 9.37 -0.39 17.76
CA GLN A 283 9.54 0.47 18.92
C GLN A 283 8.24 0.67 19.72
N ALA A 284 7.08 0.80 19.06
CA ALA A 284 5.78 0.88 19.71
C ALA A 284 5.43 -0.42 20.47
N ALA A 285 5.79 -1.57 19.91
CA ALA A 285 5.70 -2.88 20.56
C ALA A 285 6.78 -3.12 21.65
N GLY A 286 7.68 -2.16 21.88
CA GLY A 286 8.71 -2.20 22.93
C GLY A 286 10.03 -2.86 22.54
N TYR A 287 10.18 -3.31 21.29
CA TYR A 287 11.39 -3.94 20.78
C TYR A 287 12.45 -2.89 20.42
N ILE A 288 13.17 -2.42 21.44
CA ILE A 288 14.13 -1.32 21.34
C ILE A 288 15.61 -1.74 21.47
N GLY A 289 15.91 -3.05 21.51
CA GLY A 289 17.29 -3.55 21.71
C GLY A 289 17.83 -3.39 23.13
N ASN A 290 16.95 -3.26 24.13
CA ASN A 290 17.31 -2.98 25.52
C ASN A 290 18.33 -4.00 26.08
N GLY A 291 19.42 -3.49 26.66
CA GLY A 291 20.47 -4.32 27.28
C GLY A 291 21.46 -4.96 26.31
N THR A 292 21.48 -4.54 25.03
CA THR A 292 22.51 -4.91 24.04
C THR A 292 23.43 -3.72 23.73
N THR A 293 24.62 -4.02 23.20
CA THR A 293 25.58 -3.00 22.72
C THR A 293 25.94 -3.22 21.25
N ILE A 294 26.05 -2.12 20.50
CA ILE A 294 26.60 -2.06 19.15
C ILE A 294 28.00 -1.44 19.23
N ALA A 295 29.01 -2.14 18.74
CA ALA A 295 30.34 -1.59 18.58
C ALA A 295 30.45 -0.91 17.21
N VAL A 296 30.74 0.39 17.18
CA VAL A 296 30.86 1.18 15.95
C VAL A 296 32.33 1.44 15.68
N LEU A 297 32.84 0.84 14.60
CA LEU A 297 34.24 0.93 14.18
C LEU A 297 34.34 1.98 13.06
N ASP A 298 34.57 3.22 13.45
CA ASP A 298 34.42 4.40 12.58
C ASP A 298 35.39 5.53 13.02
N THR A 299 35.08 6.81 12.81
CA THR A 299 35.91 7.98 13.20
C THR A 299 35.75 8.41 14.67
N GLY A 300 35.34 7.51 15.56
CA GLY A 300 34.89 7.83 16.92
C GLY A 300 33.39 8.17 16.99
N ALA A 301 32.96 8.85 18.06
CA ALA A 301 31.62 9.43 18.19
C ALA A 301 31.57 10.44 19.36
N ASP A 302 30.93 11.61 19.18
CA ASP A 302 30.66 12.53 20.28
C ASP A 302 29.55 11.96 21.21
N PRO A 303 29.86 11.64 22.49
CA PRO A 303 28.86 11.13 23.44
C PRO A 303 27.83 12.19 23.88
N ASN A 304 27.99 13.45 23.48
CA ASN A 304 27.07 14.55 23.75
C ASN A 304 26.09 14.82 22.60
N ALA A 305 26.28 14.18 21.44
CA ALA A 305 25.47 14.42 20.26
C ALA A 305 23.99 14.00 20.46
N PRO A 306 23.02 14.69 19.81
CA PRO A 306 21.61 14.31 19.84
C PRO A 306 21.38 12.83 19.50
N GLY A 307 20.75 12.11 20.43
CA GLY A 307 20.52 10.66 20.34
C GLY A 307 21.60 9.78 20.99
N LEU A 308 22.81 10.29 21.22
CA LEU A 308 23.93 9.55 21.84
C LEU A 308 24.14 9.86 23.33
N VAL A 309 23.56 10.96 23.83
CA VAL A 309 23.65 11.38 25.25
C VAL A 309 23.32 10.22 26.19
N GLY A 310 24.32 9.78 26.96
CA GLY A 310 24.18 8.69 27.94
C GLY A 310 24.13 7.27 27.37
N ARG A 311 24.34 7.09 26.06
CA ARG A 311 24.34 5.78 25.38
C ARG A 311 25.72 5.23 25.07
N VAL A 312 26.71 6.10 24.87
CA VAL A 312 28.11 5.69 24.64
C VAL A 312 28.67 5.20 25.97
N VAL A 313 28.92 3.88 26.08
CA VAL A 313 29.42 3.22 27.31
C VAL A 313 30.91 2.93 27.28
N HIS A 314 31.51 2.92 26.09
CA HIS A 314 32.96 2.84 25.91
C HIS A 314 33.37 3.68 24.70
N SER A 315 34.48 4.40 24.85
CA SER A 315 35.15 5.13 23.76
C SER A 315 36.63 4.75 23.79
N GLN A 316 37.21 4.39 22.65
CA GLN A 316 38.64 4.06 22.56
C GLN A 316 39.18 4.15 21.13
N ASP A 317 40.36 4.73 21.02
CA ASP A 317 41.11 4.84 19.77
C ASP A 317 42.02 3.63 19.56
N PHE A 318 42.02 3.11 18.33
CA PHE A 318 42.91 2.05 17.84
C PHE A 318 43.85 2.59 16.77
N ALA A 319 43.43 3.62 16.04
CA ALA A 319 44.31 4.52 15.32
C ALA A 319 45.14 5.39 16.31
N PRO A 320 46.15 6.13 15.82
CA PRO A 320 46.88 7.08 16.67
C PRO A 320 45.99 8.28 17.09
N ASP A 321 45.62 8.30 18.37
CA ASP A 321 44.97 9.41 19.12
C ASP A 321 45.33 10.81 18.55
N ASP A 322 44.31 11.50 18.01
CA ASP A 322 44.41 12.84 17.45
C ASP A 322 43.91 13.95 18.40
N GLY A 323 43.40 13.56 19.58
CA GLY A 323 42.84 14.44 20.61
C GLY A 323 41.35 14.78 20.46
N SER A 324 40.63 14.22 19.48
CA SER A 324 39.18 14.37 19.34
C SER A 324 38.39 13.18 19.92
N VAL A 325 37.06 13.36 20.07
CA VAL A 325 36.11 12.25 20.31
C VAL A 325 35.46 11.77 19.00
N ASP A 326 35.41 12.64 18.00
CA ASP A 326 35.17 12.36 16.59
C ASP A 326 35.71 13.57 15.79
N ALA A 327 36.72 13.37 14.94
CA ALA A 327 37.33 14.45 14.17
C ALA A 327 36.60 14.75 12.85
N ASN A 328 35.58 13.96 12.49
CA ASN A 328 34.92 13.99 11.18
C ASN A 328 33.40 14.23 11.27
N GLY A 329 32.75 13.66 12.27
CA GLY A 329 31.28 13.62 12.43
C GLY A 329 30.62 12.39 11.80
N HIS A 330 31.33 11.67 10.92
CA HIS A 330 30.81 10.47 10.28
C HIS A 330 30.48 9.37 11.31
N GLY A 331 31.41 9.03 12.20
CA GLY A 331 31.18 8.04 13.26
C GLY A 331 30.09 8.44 14.27
N THR A 332 29.94 9.74 14.54
CA THR A 332 28.83 10.31 15.32
C THR A 332 27.47 10.09 14.63
N ASN A 333 27.37 10.42 13.33
CA ASN A 333 26.15 10.21 12.54
C ASN A 333 25.79 8.71 12.44
N VAL A 334 26.76 7.86 12.11
CA VAL A 334 26.64 6.39 12.05
C VAL A 334 26.18 5.80 13.38
N SER A 335 26.79 6.22 14.49
CA SER A 335 26.40 5.78 15.84
C SER A 335 24.98 6.21 16.19
N ALA A 336 24.57 7.43 15.81
CA ALA A 336 23.25 7.96 16.08
C ALA A 336 22.14 7.28 15.24
N ILE A 337 22.44 6.83 14.01
CA ILE A 337 21.52 5.97 13.22
C ILE A 337 21.29 4.64 13.94
N ALA A 338 22.37 3.97 14.35
CA ALA A 338 22.30 2.67 15.04
C ALA A 338 21.53 2.76 16.38
N ALA A 339 21.79 3.82 17.16
CA ALA A 339 21.06 4.15 18.38
C ALA A 339 19.62 4.65 18.14
N GLY A 340 19.31 5.13 16.94
CA GLY A 340 17.96 5.48 16.50
C GLY A 340 17.10 4.25 16.29
N VAL A 341 17.57 3.29 15.48
CA VAL A 341 16.89 2.00 15.26
C VAL A 341 16.73 1.23 16.57
N ALA A 342 17.84 1.03 17.29
CA ALA A 342 17.85 0.33 18.58
C ALA A 342 17.76 1.35 19.74
N SER A 343 16.57 1.90 19.96
CA SER A 343 16.36 3.06 20.85
C SER A 343 16.58 2.82 22.34
N GLY A 344 16.91 1.58 22.76
CA GLY A 344 17.38 1.19 24.09
C GLY A 344 18.73 0.44 24.10
N ALA A 345 19.40 0.28 22.96
CA ALA A 345 20.76 -0.27 22.91
C ALA A 345 21.82 0.79 23.24
N GLN A 346 22.99 0.32 23.65
CA GLN A 346 24.16 1.13 23.98
C GLN A 346 25.21 1.09 22.86
N ILE A 347 26.13 2.07 22.85
CA ILE A 347 27.17 2.20 21.81
C ILE A 347 28.55 2.04 22.45
N ALA A 348 29.42 1.25 21.81
CA ALA A 348 30.87 1.29 22.04
C ALA A 348 31.52 1.94 20.80
N ALA A 349 32.00 3.18 20.94
CA ALA A 349 32.61 3.94 19.85
C ALA A 349 34.11 3.63 19.77
N LEU A 350 34.56 3.01 18.69
CA LEU A 350 35.93 2.54 18.51
C LEU A 350 36.54 3.28 17.31
N ASP A 351 37.44 4.25 17.55
CA ASP A 351 38.07 4.98 16.45
C ASP A 351 39.14 4.12 15.78
N VAL A 352 38.98 3.91 14.47
CA VAL A 352 39.90 3.15 13.62
C VAL A 352 40.50 4.01 12.50
N PHE A 353 40.17 5.30 12.43
CA PHE A 353 40.62 6.23 11.39
C PHE A 353 41.76 7.13 11.86
N ASN A 354 42.60 7.57 10.93
CA ASN A 354 43.50 8.70 11.15
C ASN A 354 43.29 9.69 10.00
N GLY A 355 42.43 10.68 10.23
CA GLY A 355 41.93 11.57 9.18
C GLY A 355 41.15 10.80 8.09
N GLY A 356 41.67 10.79 6.87
CA GLY A 356 40.95 10.30 5.68
C GLY A 356 40.94 8.78 5.45
N GLY A 357 41.33 7.95 6.42
CA GLY A 357 41.30 6.49 6.23
C GLY A 357 41.71 5.68 7.47
N ALA A 358 41.38 4.38 7.45
CA ALA A 358 41.60 3.42 8.53
C ALA A 358 42.53 2.28 8.11
N PHE A 359 43.50 1.90 8.95
CA PHE A 359 44.34 0.72 8.66
C PHE A 359 43.62 -0.58 9.02
N VAL A 360 43.90 -1.64 8.25
CA VAL A 360 43.37 -2.99 8.50
C VAL A 360 43.84 -3.56 9.85
N SER A 361 45.01 -3.15 10.35
CA SER A 361 45.49 -3.47 11.70
C SER A 361 44.58 -2.94 12.81
N ASP A 362 44.05 -1.73 12.60
CA ASP A 362 43.41 -0.94 13.65
C ASP A 362 41.94 -1.38 13.74
N GLN A 363 41.32 -1.63 12.57
CA GLN A 363 40.09 -2.41 12.44
C GLN A 363 40.18 -3.78 13.13
N ILE A 364 41.23 -4.58 12.84
CA ILE A 364 41.45 -5.88 13.50
C ILE A 364 41.60 -5.71 15.03
N GLY A 365 42.25 -4.65 15.48
CA GLY A 365 42.38 -4.30 16.90
C GLY A 365 41.02 -4.06 17.57
N ALA A 366 40.18 -3.23 16.98
CA ALA A 366 38.84 -2.89 17.46
C ALA A 366 37.87 -4.09 17.41
N MET A 367 37.94 -4.92 16.37
CA MET A 367 37.17 -6.17 16.29
C MET A 367 37.60 -7.17 17.37
N ASN A 368 38.90 -7.35 17.56
CA ASN A 368 39.45 -8.20 18.63
C ASN A 368 39.06 -7.67 20.03
N TRP A 369 39.03 -6.36 20.23
CA TRP A 369 38.52 -5.75 21.47
C TRP A 369 37.04 -6.05 21.68
N SER A 370 36.23 -5.97 20.62
CA SER A 370 34.78 -6.24 20.68
C SER A 370 34.49 -7.69 21.06
N ILE A 371 35.24 -8.65 20.50
CA ILE A 371 35.18 -10.06 20.91
C ILE A 371 35.62 -10.22 22.37
N ALA A 372 36.72 -9.59 22.78
CA ALA A 372 37.26 -9.70 24.13
C ALA A 372 36.37 -9.08 25.23
N ASN A 373 35.50 -8.13 24.85
CA ASN A 373 34.56 -7.44 25.76
C ASN A 373 33.09 -7.80 25.50
N GLN A 374 32.82 -8.81 24.67
CA GLN A 374 31.47 -9.24 24.28
C GLN A 374 30.57 -9.40 25.51
N ALA A 375 30.99 -10.22 26.48
CA ALA A 375 30.24 -10.48 27.71
C ALA A 375 30.31 -9.34 28.75
N THR A 376 31.20 -8.35 28.56
CA THR A 376 31.32 -7.18 29.46
C THR A 376 30.23 -6.14 29.18
N TYR A 377 29.94 -5.90 27.89
CA TYR A 377 28.96 -4.90 27.44
C TYR A 377 27.73 -5.50 26.73
N ASN A 378 27.65 -6.84 26.63
CA ASN A 378 26.69 -7.55 25.78
C ASN A 378 26.71 -7.06 24.32
N ILE A 379 27.90 -7.10 23.71
CA ILE A 379 28.07 -6.70 22.30
C ILE A 379 27.45 -7.78 21.40
N VAL A 380 26.53 -7.36 20.52
CA VAL A 380 25.81 -8.27 19.59
C VAL A 380 25.99 -7.90 18.11
N ALA A 381 26.42 -6.67 17.83
CA ALA A 381 26.76 -6.22 16.49
C ALA A 381 28.04 -5.38 16.49
N MET A 382 28.82 -5.49 15.41
CA MET A 382 29.85 -4.53 15.01
C MET A 382 29.41 -3.86 13.72
N ASN A 383 29.35 -2.54 13.71
CA ASN A 383 29.14 -1.75 12.49
C ASN A 383 30.49 -1.26 11.94
N MET A 384 30.72 -1.46 10.64
CA MET A 384 31.88 -0.97 9.91
C MET A 384 31.41 -0.18 8.67
N SER A 385 31.16 1.12 8.85
CA SER A 385 30.68 2.02 7.78
C SER A 385 31.79 2.50 6.84
N LEU A 386 32.75 1.61 6.55
CA LEU A 386 33.99 1.85 5.84
C LEU A 386 34.28 0.74 4.83
N GLY A 387 35.02 1.05 3.77
CA GLY A 387 35.51 0.03 2.84
C GLY A 387 36.36 0.58 1.70
N GLY A 388 36.85 -0.32 0.85
CA GLY A 388 37.45 0.04 -0.43
C GLY A 388 37.85 -1.17 -1.27
N GLY A 389 38.25 -0.89 -2.51
CA GLY A 389 38.56 -1.92 -3.51
C GLY A 389 37.32 -2.50 -4.18
N TYR A 390 37.55 -3.42 -5.12
CA TYR A 390 36.53 -3.99 -5.99
C TYR A 390 36.68 -5.51 -6.05
N TYR A 391 35.64 -6.23 -5.63
CA TYR A 391 35.63 -7.69 -5.54
C TYR A 391 34.32 -8.23 -6.13
N THR A 392 34.40 -9.04 -7.18
CA THR A 392 33.23 -9.63 -7.87
C THR A 392 32.85 -11.02 -7.36
N SER A 393 33.37 -11.42 -6.20
CA SER A 393 33.04 -12.67 -5.50
C SER A 393 33.45 -12.59 -4.02
N PRO A 394 32.85 -13.41 -3.13
CA PRO A 394 33.20 -13.44 -1.71
C PRO A 394 34.69 -13.70 -1.45
N ASN A 395 35.34 -12.76 -0.76
CA ASN A 395 36.76 -12.77 -0.47
C ASN A 395 37.06 -13.59 0.78
N THR A 396 37.40 -14.86 0.58
CA THR A 396 37.79 -15.80 1.64
C THR A 396 39.25 -15.64 2.12
N THR A 397 39.97 -14.58 1.72
CA THR A 397 41.44 -14.46 1.88
C THR A 397 41.91 -13.20 2.64
N ASP A 398 41.03 -12.25 2.94
CA ASP A 398 41.38 -11.07 3.71
C ASP A 398 41.71 -11.43 5.18
N PRO A 399 42.76 -10.85 5.80
CA PRO A 399 43.12 -11.15 7.18
C PRO A 399 42.02 -10.85 8.21
N ARG A 400 41.05 -9.96 7.91
CA ARG A 400 39.88 -9.71 8.77
C ARG A 400 38.93 -10.90 8.84
N LYS A 401 38.90 -11.80 7.84
CA LYS A 401 37.97 -12.94 7.78
C LYS A 401 38.04 -13.83 9.01
N ILE A 402 39.25 -14.09 9.51
CA ILE A 402 39.50 -14.87 10.75
C ILE A 402 38.86 -14.19 11.97
N VAL A 403 38.83 -12.85 12.01
CA VAL A 403 38.24 -12.09 13.13
C VAL A 403 36.72 -11.98 12.97
N ILE A 404 36.21 -11.87 11.75
CA ILE A 404 34.78 -11.95 11.42
C ILE A 404 34.19 -13.31 11.82
N ASP A 405 34.86 -14.41 11.45
CA ASP A 405 34.43 -15.77 11.80
C ASP A 405 34.43 -15.99 13.33
N ASN A 406 35.46 -15.47 14.03
CA ASN A 406 35.52 -15.52 15.49
C ASN A 406 34.47 -14.62 16.17
N ALA A 407 34.12 -13.47 15.57
CA ALA A 407 33.07 -12.59 16.08
C ALA A 407 31.69 -13.23 15.93
N LYS A 408 31.40 -13.81 14.76
CA LYS A 408 30.19 -14.59 14.51
C LYS A 408 30.07 -15.77 15.50
N ALA A 409 31.16 -16.50 15.74
CA ALA A 409 31.22 -17.57 16.73
C ALA A 409 31.08 -17.09 18.20
N ALA A 410 31.29 -15.81 18.47
CA ALA A 410 31.04 -15.16 19.77
C ALA A 410 29.64 -14.51 19.87
N GLY A 411 28.76 -14.69 18.88
CA GLY A 411 27.42 -14.10 18.85
C GLY A 411 27.37 -12.65 18.35
N ILE A 412 28.41 -12.18 17.66
CA ILE A 412 28.51 -10.80 17.16
C ILE A 412 28.36 -10.77 15.63
N SER A 413 27.30 -10.15 15.12
CA SER A 413 27.14 -9.87 13.68
C SER A 413 28.12 -8.78 13.24
N THR A 414 28.91 -9.02 12.20
CA THR A 414 29.76 -7.97 11.60
C THR A 414 29.06 -7.38 10.38
N VAL A 415 28.51 -6.17 10.54
CA VAL A 415 27.71 -5.45 9.54
C VAL A 415 28.58 -4.39 8.86
N VAL A 416 28.60 -4.37 7.53
CA VAL A 416 29.59 -3.62 6.75
C VAL A 416 28.96 -2.94 5.52
N ALA A 417 29.34 -1.69 5.28
CA ALA A 417 28.93 -0.92 4.12
C ALA A 417 29.49 -1.50 2.80
N ALA A 418 28.63 -1.74 1.80
CA ALA A 418 28.99 -2.33 0.51
C ALA A 418 29.98 -1.49 -0.33
N GLY A 419 30.05 -0.18 -0.07
CA GLY A 419 30.87 0.80 -0.79
C GLY A 419 30.04 1.70 -1.73
N ASN A 420 30.65 2.80 -2.17
CA ASN A 420 29.96 3.97 -2.74
C ASN A 420 30.44 4.30 -4.17
N ASP A 421 31.02 3.34 -4.88
CA ASP A 421 31.65 3.51 -6.19
C ASP A 421 30.67 3.28 -7.36
N GLY A 422 29.43 2.86 -7.09
CA GLY A 422 28.43 2.54 -8.10
C GLY A 422 28.70 1.22 -8.84
N PHE A 423 29.44 0.28 -8.25
CA PHE A 423 29.73 -1.02 -8.87
C PHE A 423 28.45 -1.87 -9.04
N LEU A 424 28.38 -2.61 -10.16
CA LEU A 424 27.18 -3.36 -10.57
C LEU A 424 27.33 -4.89 -10.44
N ASP A 425 28.54 -5.39 -10.24
CA ASP A 425 28.84 -6.83 -10.13
C ASP A 425 29.85 -7.14 -9.01
N GLY A 426 30.09 -6.20 -8.08
CA GLY A 426 31.07 -6.37 -7.00
C GLY A 426 30.96 -5.37 -5.85
N LEU A 427 31.50 -5.77 -4.69
CA LEU A 427 31.47 -5.01 -3.44
C LEU A 427 32.89 -4.61 -2.99
N SER A 428 32.99 -3.71 -2.02
CA SER A 428 34.25 -3.33 -1.38
C SER A 428 34.61 -4.22 -0.18
N ASN A 429 35.90 -4.35 0.16
CA ASN A 429 36.30 -4.97 1.43
C ASN A 429 36.20 -3.92 2.56
N PRO A 430 35.65 -4.25 3.75
CA PRO A 430 35.41 -5.60 4.25
C PRO A 430 34.04 -6.23 3.92
N ALA A 431 33.10 -5.54 3.28
CA ALA A 431 31.77 -6.10 2.99
C ALA A 431 31.82 -7.33 2.07
N ALA A 432 32.73 -7.35 1.10
CA ALA A 432 32.94 -8.53 0.26
C ALA A 432 33.57 -9.74 0.97
N ILE A 433 33.92 -9.66 2.26
CA ILE A 433 34.56 -10.78 2.98
C ILE A 433 33.52 -11.81 3.39
N ASP A 434 33.77 -13.06 2.99
CA ASP A 434 32.95 -14.22 3.39
C ASP A 434 32.75 -14.27 4.91
N GLY A 435 31.49 -14.22 5.36
CA GLY A 435 31.09 -14.22 6.77
C GLY A 435 30.66 -12.85 7.32
N ALA A 436 30.98 -11.74 6.64
CA ALA A 436 30.41 -10.42 6.94
C ALA A 436 28.94 -10.33 6.50
N VAL A 437 28.21 -9.33 6.99
CA VAL A 437 26.90 -8.92 6.48
C VAL A 437 27.08 -7.64 5.68
N SER A 438 26.91 -7.74 4.37
CA SER A 438 27.12 -6.64 3.41
C SER A 438 25.83 -5.85 3.16
N VAL A 439 25.92 -4.51 3.28
CA VAL A 439 24.75 -3.62 3.24
C VAL A 439 24.88 -2.55 2.17
N GLY A 440 23.96 -2.56 1.20
CA GLY A 440 23.80 -1.52 0.17
C GLY A 440 22.76 -0.47 0.58
N ALA A 441 22.64 0.60 -0.22
CA ALA A 441 21.80 1.75 0.09
C ALA A 441 20.59 1.89 -0.86
N VAL A 442 19.41 2.16 -0.29
CA VAL A 442 18.25 2.73 -1.00
C VAL A 442 18.04 4.20 -0.63
N TYR A 443 17.24 4.92 -1.41
CA TYR A 443 16.66 6.20 -0.97
C TYR A 443 15.41 5.94 -0.09
N ASP A 444 15.07 6.93 0.74
CA ASP A 444 13.88 7.00 1.60
C ASP A 444 13.02 8.25 1.29
N TYR A 445 13.28 8.91 0.15
CA TYR A 445 12.59 10.12 -0.29
C TYR A 445 12.44 10.18 -1.82
N THR A 446 11.38 10.83 -2.29
CA THR A 446 11.14 11.20 -3.70
C THR A 446 11.88 12.50 -4.06
N GLY A 447 12.49 12.57 -5.24
CA GLY A 447 13.18 13.76 -5.75
C GLY A 447 14.39 13.46 -6.64
N THR A 448 15.53 14.11 -6.37
CA THR A 448 16.74 13.96 -7.21
C THR A 448 18.02 13.86 -6.40
N TYR A 449 18.88 12.90 -6.74
CA TYR A 449 20.24 12.76 -6.22
C TYR A 449 21.26 12.81 -7.37
N GLY A 450 21.95 13.94 -7.52
CA GLY A 450 22.88 14.16 -8.64
C GLY A 450 22.14 14.21 -9.97
N THR A 451 22.26 13.16 -10.78
CA THR A 451 21.52 12.97 -12.04
C THR A 451 20.46 11.87 -11.97
N ASP A 452 20.28 11.25 -10.80
CA ASP A 452 19.32 10.15 -10.61
C ASP A 452 18.02 10.67 -9.99
N ALA A 453 16.89 10.16 -10.46
CA ALA A 453 15.61 10.32 -9.76
C ALA A 453 15.67 9.46 -8.49
N ALA A 454 15.62 10.10 -7.33
CA ALA A 454 15.61 9.39 -6.05
C ALA A 454 14.16 9.07 -5.72
N GLU A 455 13.85 7.81 -5.44
CA GLU A 455 12.50 7.36 -5.03
C GLU A 455 12.64 6.39 -3.85
N PRO A 456 11.67 6.35 -2.91
CA PRO A 456 11.68 5.39 -1.81
C PRO A 456 11.90 3.95 -2.31
N ASP A 457 12.74 3.21 -1.60
CA ASP A 457 13.13 1.84 -1.91
C ASP A 457 13.85 1.61 -3.25
N LYS A 458 14.10 2.64 -4.07
CA LYS A 458 15.01 2.53 -5.22
C LYS A 458 16.47 2.46 -4.74
N VAL A 459 17.24 1.49 -5.25
CA VAL A 459 18.68 1.37 -4.98
C VAL A 459 19.42 2.63 -5.43
N ALA A 460 20.18 3.23 -4.51
CA ALA A 460 20.84 4.50 -4.74
C ALA A 460 21.98 4.38 -5.75
N ILE A 461 22.11 5.36 -6.66
CA ILE A 461 23.03 5.27 -7.82
C ILE A 461 24.51 5.07 -7.44
N PHE A 462 24.92 5.50 -6.24
CA PHE A 462 26.26 5.28 -5.70
C PHE A 462 26.47 3.91 -5.03
N SER A 463 25.41 3.18 -4.66
CA SER A 463 25.55 1.92 -3.93
C SER A 463 26.25 0.89 -4.79
N ASN A 464 27.28 0.23 -4.25
CA ASN A 464 27.79 -1.00 -4.82
C ASN A 464 26.73 -2.11 -4.73
N SER A 465 26.75 -3.03 -5.70
CA SER A 465 25.73 -4.05 -5.93
C SER A 465 26.40 -5.32 -6.50
N ALA A 466 25.97 -6.50 -6.05
CA ALA A 466 26.52 -7.78 -6.48
C ALA A 466 25.59 -8.96 -6.13
N PRO A 467 25.69 -10.13 -6.79
CA PRO A 467 24.85 -11.31 -6.51
C PRO A 467 25.08 -11.98 -5.14
N PHE A 468 25.97 -11.40 -4.32
CA PHE A 468 26.31 -11.85 -2.97
C PHE A 468 26.22 -10.69 -1.96
N LEU A 469 25.53 -9.61 -2.32
CA LEU A 469 25.08 -8.59 -1.36
C LEU A 469 24.05 -9.21 -0.41
N ASP A 470 24.11 -8.91 0.88
CA ASP A 470 23.23 -9.53 1.87
C ASP A 470 21.91 -8.79 2.04
N LEU A 471 21.96 -7.47 2.21
CA LEU A 471 20.83 -6.63 2.60
C LEU A 471 20.91 -5.23 1.97
N LEU A 472 19.76 -4.56 1.91
CA LEU A 472 19.64 -3.13 1.65
C LEU A 472 19.04 -2.40 2.88
N ALA A 473 19.38 -1.13 3.04
CA ALA A 473 18.75 -0.22 4.01
C ALA A 473 18.85 1.25 3.55
N PRO A 474 18.11 2.19 4.15
CA PRO A 474 18.19 3.61 3.80
C PRO A 474 19.59 4.20 3.99
N GLY A 475 20.08 4.90 2.97
CA GLY A 475 21.46 5.41 2.96
C GLY A 475 21.69 6.71 2.20
N SER A 476 20.66 7.51 1.90
CA SER A 476 20.81 8.81 1.23
C SER A 476 20.24 9.93 2.08
N ARG A 477 20.95 11.06 2.18
CA ARG A 477 20.58 12.27 2.95
C ARG A 477 20.19 12.06 4.42
N ILE A 478 20.57 10.94 5.04
CA ILE A 478 20.22 10.59 6.42
C ILE A 478 20.79 11.64 7.40
N THR A 479 19.97 12.07 8.35
CA THR A 479 20.30 13.14 9.30
C THR A 479 20.17 12.62 10.74
N ALA A 480 21.32 12.43 11.40
CA ALA A 480 21.42 11.84 12.73
C ALA A 480 22.59 12.45 13.52
N GLY A 481 22.54 12.40 14.85
CA GLY A 481 23.60 12.97 15.70
C GLY A 481 23.69 14.50 15.67
N GLY A 482 22.63 15.18 15.18
CA GLY A 482 22.67 16.62 14.87
C GLY A 482 23.41 16.96 13.56
N LEU A 483 23.79 15.95 12.77
CA LEU A 483 24.54 16.08 11.52
C LEU A 483 23.67 15.67 10.33
N SER A 484 23.55 16.54 9.33
CA SER A 484 22.54 16.42 8.27
C SER A 484 23.05 15.98 6.91
N ASN A 485 22.18 15.37 6.10
CA ASN A 485 22.39 15.08 4.68
C ASN A 485 23.51 14.08 4.36
N PHE A 486 23.88 13.19 5.29
CA PHE A 486 24.91 12.18 5.05
C PHE A 486 24.41 11.11 4.08
N SER A 487 25.22 10.76 3.07
CA SER A 487 24.81 9.89 1.96
C SER A 487 25.90 8.87 1.63
N GLY A 488 25.55 7.59 1.70
CA GLY A 488 26.44 6.45 1.47
C GLY A 488 25.88 5.15 2.05
N THR A 489 26.38 4.01 1.57
CA THR A 489 26.17 2.69 2.20
C THR A 489 26.64 2.66 3.67
N SER A 490 27.52 3.59 4.04
CA SER A 490 27.90 3.96 5.41
C SER A 490 26.73 4.37 6.31
N MET A 491 25.62 4.88 5.77
CA MET A 491 24.40 5.21 6.53
C MET A 491 23.38 4.05 6.52
N ALA A 492 23.48 3.13 5.54
CA ALA A 492 22.65 1.93 5.47
C ALA A 492 23.12 0.85 6.47
N ALA A 493 24.43 0.60 6.57
CA ALA A 493 25.01 -0.36 7.52
C ALA A 493 24.55 -0.19 8.99
N PRO A 494 24.52 1.03 9.59
CA PRO A 494 24.08 1.19 10.98
C PRO A 494 22.58 0.94 11.18
N HIS A 495 21.72 1.09 10.15
CA HIS A 495 20.32 0.67 10.26
C HIS A 495 20.23 -0.85 10.48
N VAL A 496 21.00 -1.63 9.70
CA VAL A 496 21.09 -3.10 9.84
C VAL A 496 21.75 -3.49 11.17
N ALA A 497 22.81 -2.80 11.61
CA ALA A 497 23.44 -3.07 12.91
C ALA A 497 22.48 -2.80 14.10
N GLY A 498 21.65 -1.76 13.99
CA GLY A 498 20.55 -1.50 14.92
C GLY A 498 19.48 -2.60 14.88
N ALA A 499 19.10 -3.08 13.70
CA ALA A 499 18.16 -4.20 13.57
C ALA A 499 18.69 -5.48 14.24
N PHE A 500 19.97 -5.83 14.06
CA PHE A 500 20.59 -6.93 14.81
C PHE A 500 20.55 -6.74 16.33
N ALA A 501 20.73 -5.52 16.85
CA ALA A 501 20.64 -5.24 18.28
C ALA A 501 19.20 -5.39 18.83
N VAL A 502 18.21 -4.95 18.07
CA VAL A 502 16.79 -5.18 18.40
C VAL A 502 16.44 -6.66 18.38
N LEU A 503 16.79 -7.38 17.31
CA LEU A 503 16.48 -8.80 17.17
C LEU A 503 17.26 -9.68 18.18
N SER A 504 18.50 -9.34 18.53
CA SER A 504 19.27 -10.07 19.56
C SER A 504 18.69 -9.91 20.96
N ALA A 505 17.99 -8.80 21.23
CA ALA A 505 17.25 -8.61 22.48
C ALA A 505 15.91 -9.39 22.49
N ALA A 506 15.26 -9.52 21.33
CA ALA A 506 14.02 -10.28 21.16
C ALA A 506 14.24 -11.80 21.18
N PHE A 507 15.28 -12.26 20.48
CA PHE A 507 15.60 -13.67 20.24
C PHE A 507 17.01 -14.02 20.76
N PRO A 508 17.29 -13.92 22.07
CA PRO A 508 18.63 -14.06 22.66
C PRO A 508 19.24 -15.47 22.59
N THR A 509 18.59 -16.40 21.88
CA THR A 509 19.09 -17.75 21.58
C THR A 509 19.35 -17.99 20.09
N GLU A 510 18.99 -17.06 19.20
CA GLU A 510 19.29 -17.16 17.76
C GLU A 510 20.74 -16.76 17.47
N THR A 511 21.37 -17.44 16.52
CA THR A 511 22.73 -17.10 16.07
C THR A 511 22.73 -15.91 15.11
N PRO A 512 23.87 -15.22 14.91
CA PRO A 512 24.02 -14.21 13.86
C PRO A 512 23.54 -14.64 12.47
N ASP A 513 23.69 -15.92 12.11
CA ASP A 513 23.23 -16.45 10.81
C ASP A 513 21.71 -16.66 10.76
N GLN A 514 21.07 -17.03 11.89
CA GLN A 514 19.60 -17.10 11.98
C GLN A 514 18.99 -15.70 11.94
N LEU A 515 19.58 -14.75 12.67
CA LEU A 515 19.18 -13.33 12.66
C LEU A 515 19.37 -12.69 11.28
N LEU A 516 20.42 -13.08 10.53
CA LEU A 516 20.61 -12.69 9.14
C LEU A 516 19.56 -13.33 8.21
N ALA A 517 19.30 -14.63 8.36
CA ALA A 517 18.30 -15.34 7.56
C ALA A 517 16.91 -14.71 7.73
N ARG A 518 16.52 -14.41 8.98
CA ARG A 518 15.32 -13.67 9.38
C ARG A 518 15.21 -12.34 8.62
N LEU A 519 16.22 -11.47 8.71
CA LEU A 519 16.27 -10.18 7.98
C LEU A 519 16.22 -10.32 6.44
N LYS A 520 16.73 -11.43 5.89
CA LYS A 520 16.66 -11.70 4.43
C LYS A 520 15.29 -12.25 4.00
N SER A 521 14.63 -13.05 4.84
CA SER A 521 13.34 -13.68 4.53
C SER A 521 12.13 -12.76 4.72
N THR A 522 12.27 -11.69 5.51
CA THR A 522 11.17 -10.75 5.79
C THR A 522 11.40 -9.35 5.23
N GLY A 523 12.49 -9.12 4.49
CA GLY A 523 12.80 -7.83 3.88
C GLY A 523 12.23 -7.71 2.47
N ALA A 524 11.68 -6.53 2.13
CA ALA A 524 11.09 -6.28 0.81
C ALA A 524 12.15 -6.46 -0.30
N SER A 525 11.85 -7.28 -1.31
CA SER A 525 12.79 -7.63 -2.39
C SER A 525 12.94 -6.51 -3.41
N ILE A 526 13.91 -5.64 -3.19
CA ILE A 526 14.20 -4.52 -4.07
C ILE A 526 15.07 -4.96 -5.23
N THR A 527 14.67 -4.64 -6.46
CA THR A 527 15.46 -4.92 -7.66
C THR A 527 16.25 -3.69 -8.11
N ASP A 528 17.58 -3.84 -8.19
CA ASP A 528 18.49 -2.81 -8.66
C ASP A 528 18.36 -2.63 -10.19
N HIS A 529 17.59 -1.61 -10.57
CA HIS A 529 17.34 -1.20 -11.96
C HIS A 529 18.60 -1.04 -12.85
N ARG A 530 19.80 -0.93 -12.26
CA ARG A 530 21.07 -0.76 -13.00
C ARG A 530 21.65 -2.08 -13.52
N ASN A 531 21.27 -3.23 -12.93
CA ASN A 531 21.85 -4.54 -13.23
C ASN A 531 20.87 -5.73 -13.16
N GLY A 532 19.65 -5.54 -12.64
CA GLY A 532 18.65 -6.59 -12.46
C GLY A 532 18.89 -7.50 -11.26
N ILE A 533 19.74 -7.11 -10.29
CA ILE A 533 19.98 -7.88 -9.06
C ILE A 533 18.93 -7.50 -8.01
N THR A 534 18.20 -8.50 -7.54
CA THR A 534 17.25 -8.35 -6.42
C THR A 534 17.95 -8.58 -5.08
N THR A 535 17.66 -7.76 -4.06
CA THR A 535 18.21 -7.89 -2.70
C THR A 535 17.19 -7.39 -1.68
N PRO A 536 16.97 -8.08 -0.55
CA PRO A 536 15.98 -7.67 0.45
C PRO A 536 16.43 -6.39 1.19
N ARG A 537 15.56 -5.37 1.20
CA ARG A 537 15.63 -4.20 2.09
C ARG A 537 15.01 -4.55 3.42
N ILE A 538 15.72 -4.30 4.53
CA ILE A 538 15.29 -4.79 5.85
C ILE A 538 13.89 -4.30 6.24
N ASP A 539 13.11 -5.19 6.85
CA ASP A 539 11.90 -4.85 7.58
C ASP A 539 12.03 -5.35 9.01
N LEU A 540 12.01 -4.44 9.98
CA LEU A 540 12.21 -4.78 11.38
C LEU A 540 10.92 -5.25 12.08
N ALA A 541 9.75 -4.84 11.60
CA ALA A 541 8.47 -5.32 12.16
C ALA A 541 8.22 -6.76 11.71
N ALA A 542 8.31 -7.03 10.40
CA ALA A 542 8.16 -8.37 9.85
C ALA A 542 9.25 -9.32 10.39
N ALA A 543 10.50 -8.86 10.54
CA ALA A 543 11.56 -9.67 11.16
C ALA A 543 11.26 -10.05 12.62
N LEU A 544 10.52 -9.21 13.37
CA LEU A 544 10.06 -9.51 14.73
C LEU A 544 8.77 -10.36 14.78
N GLY A 545 8.12 -10.62 13.65
CA GLY A 545 6.79 -11.23 13.60
C GLY A 545 5.67 -10.29 14.06
N LEU A 546 5.82 -8.98 13.82
CA LEU A 546 4.84 -7.96 14.14
C LEU A 546 4.08 -7.55 12.86
N SER A 547 2.75 -7.63 12.90
CA SER A 547 1.91 -6.95 11.92
C SER A 547 2.20 -5.45 11.93
N THR A 548 2.14 -4.83 10.76
CA THR A 548 2.36 -3.39 10.52
C THR A 548 1.21 -2.51 11.02
N GLY A 549 0.18 -3.09 11.65
CA GLY A 549 -1.03 -2.42 12.12
C GLY A 549 -2.26 -2.76 11.27
N ILE A 550 -2.05 -3.23 10.04
CA ILE A 550 -3.07 -3.91 9.25
C ILE A 550 -3.17 -5.35 9.77
N THR A 551 -4.37 -5.75 10.17
CA THR A 551 -4.69 -7.15 10.43
C THR A 551 -5.27 -7.69 9.12
N PRO A 552 -4.60 -8.62 8.43
CA PRO A 552 -5.14 -9.24 7.23
C PRO A 552 -6.48 -9.89 7.58
N VAL A 553 -7.52 -9.58 6.81
CA VAL A 553 -8.87 -10.10 7.07
C VAL A 553 -9.05 -11.50 6.48
N PRO A 554 -10.03 -12.30 6.93
CA PRO A 554 -10.33 -13.59 6.31
C PRO A 554 -10.51 -13.46 4.80
N LEU A 555 -10.13 -14.49 4.06
CA LEU A 555 -10.11 -14.45 2.61
C LEU A 555 -11.52 -14.30 1.98
N ASP A 556 -12.58 -14.80 2.61
CA ASP A 556 -13.95 -14.41 2.27
C ASP A 556 -14.23 -12.99 2.79
N TYR A 557 -14.12 -12.03 1.87
CA TYR A 557 -14.16 -10.59 2.15
C TYR A 557 -14.96 -9.85 1.07
N MET A 558 -15.76 -8.86 1.48
CA MET A 558 -16.61 -8.10 0.57
C MET A 558 -16.75 -6.63 0.99
N THR A 559 -16.62 -5.70 0.03
CA THR A 559 -16.84 -4.27 0.23
C THR A 559 -17.37 -3.57 -1.03
N GLY A 560 -18.42 -2.76 -0.84
CA GLY A 560 -18.83 -1.69 -1.75
C GLY A 560 -18.53 -0.29 -1.18
N PHE A 561 -17.56 -0.21 -0.25
CA PHE A 561 -17.10 1.04 0.39
C PHE A 561 -18.19 1.88 1.10
N GLU A 562 -19.35 1.30 1.41
CA GLU A 562 -20.54 1.93 2.02
C GLU A 562 -20.33 2.63 3.37
N THR A 563 -19.17 2.42 4.00
CA THR A 563 -18.68 3.18 5.17
C THR A 563 -18.33 4.63 4.84
N GLY A 564 -18.11 4.96 3.56
CA GLY A 564 -17.59 6.25 3.11
C GLY A 564 -16.08 6.41 3.30
N SER A 565 -15.35 5.33 3.60
CA SER A 565 -13.90 5.32 3.80
C SER A 565 -13.29 3.96 3.51
N LEU A 566 -12.00 3.91 3.19
CA LEU A 566 -11.24 2.65 3.23
C LEU A 566 -11.31 2.02 4.64
N GLY A 567 -11.31 0.70 4.69
CA GLY A 567 -11.27 -0.07 5.93
C GLY A 567 -9.87 -0.19 6.53
N SER A 568 -9.78 -0.79 7.71
CA SER A 568 -8.52 -1.10 8.42
C SER A 568 -7.62 -2.13 7.71
N GLU A 569 -8.22 -2.89 6.82
CA GLU A 569 -7.67 -3.97 6.00
C GLU A 569 -7.10 -3.47 4.66
N TRP A 570 -7.20 -2.17 4.41
CA TRP A 570 -6.67 -1.51 3.22
C TRP A 570 -5.46 -0.63 3.55
N SER A 571 -4.40 -0.73 2.75
CA SER A 571 -3.41 0.34 2.59
C SER A 571 -3.62 1.07 1.26
N ASN A 572 -2.91 2.18 1.07
CA ASN A 572 -2.80 2.85 -0.21
C ASN A 572 -1.35 3.24 -0.51
N TYR A 573 -1.06 3.42 -1.79
CA TYR A 573 0.21 3.85 -2.31
C TYR A 573 -0.06 4.87 -3.42
N THR A 574 0.57 6.03 -3.35
CA THR A 574 0.51 7.03 -4.43
C THR A 574 1.87 7.63 -4.72
N THR A 575 2.04 8.15 -5.94
CA THR A 575 3.19 8.99 -6.31
C THR A 575 2.69 10.34 -6.85
N PHE A 576 3.54 11.37 -6.75
CA PHE A 576 3.26 12.74 -7.20
C PHE A 576 1.89 13.29 -6.76
N GLU A 577 0.97 13.49 -7.70
CA GLU A 577 -0.34 14.08 -7.48
C GLU A 577 -1.48 13.03 -7.39
N GLY A 578 -1.16 11.73 -7.45
CA GLY A 578 -2.10 10.61 -7.46
C GLY A 578 -2.98 10.49 -6.20
N ARG A 579 -4.26 10.14 -6.41
CA ARG A 579 -5.32 10.14 -5.40
C ARG A 579 -6.03 8.79 -5.30
N VAL A 580 -6.26 8.37 -4.06
CA VAL A 580 -7.06 7.19 -3.71
C VAL A 580 -8.16 7.64 -2.78
N GLN A 581 -9.42 7.58 -3.21
CA GLN A 581 -10.55 8.16 -2.49
C GLN A 581 -11.79 7.27 -2.54
N VAL A 582 -12.49 7.11 -1.40
CA VAL A 582 -13.88 6.64 -1.41
C VAL A 582 -14.82 7.81 -1.70
N THR A 583 -15.74 7.63 -2.65
CA THR A 583 -16.62 8.68 -3.18
C THR A 583 -18.03 8.17 -3.43
N ASN A 584 -19.03 9.06 -3.38
CA ASN A 584 -20.42 8.75 -3.74
C ASN A 584 -20.79 9.21 -5.17
N ALA A 585 -19.80 9.62 -5.97
CA ALA A 585 -20.00 10.07 -7.34
C ALA A 585 -20.20 8.91 -8.34
N TYR A 586 -19.62 7.74 -8.05
CA TYR A 586 -19.49 6.61 -8.97
C TYR A 586 -19.84 5.26 -8.31
N ALA A 587 -20.92 5.20 -7.54
CA ALA A 587 -21.42 3.94 -7.01
C ALA A 587 -22.06 3.07 -8.12
N LYS A 588 -21.73 1.78 -8.17
CA LYS A 588 -22.41 0.77 -9.01
C LYS A 588 -23.59 0.19 -8.26
N THR A 589 -23.37 -0.26 -7.03
CA THR A 589 -24.42 -0.61 -6.07
C THR A 589 -24.30 0.27 -4.83
N GLY A 590 -25.18 0.09 -3.82
CA GLY A 590 -25.11 0.89 -2.59
C GLY A 590 -25.20 2.42 -2.82
N THR A 591 -24.18 3.13 -2.34
CA THR A 591 -24.07 4.59 -2.23
C THR A 591 -22.66 5.14 -2.43
N SER A 592 -21.61 4.30 -2.39
CA SER A 592 -20.19 4.68 -2.49
C SER A 592 -19.43 3.80 -3.47
N SER A 593 -18.19 4.20 -3.80
CA SER A 593 -17.21 3.41 -4.55
C SER A 593 -15.79 3.85 -4.16
N LEU A 594 -14.79 3.07 -4.57
CA LEU A 594 -13.42 3.54 -4.70
C LEU A 594 -13.27 4.38 -5.99
N LEU A 595 -12.35 5.34 -5.97
CA LEU A 595 -11.84 6.11 -7.08
C LEU A 595 -10.31 6.11 -7.02
N LEU A 596 -9.68 5.84 -8.16
CA LEU A 596 -8.26 6.00 -8.46
C LEU A 596 -8.15 7.00 -9.62
N ASP A 597 -7.51 8.15 -9.38
CA ASP A 597 -7.27 9.19 -10.37
C ASP A 597 -6.11 10.11 -9.94
N ASP A 598 -5.67 11.06 -10.79
CA ASP A 598 -4.84 12.18 -10.34
C ASP A 598 -5.69 13.25 -9.63
N SER A 599 -5.08 14.00 -8.71
CA SER A 599 -5.73 15.17 -8.09
C SER A 599 -5.68 16.46 -8.94
N VAL A 600 -4.88 16.48 -10.02
CA VAL A 600 -4.57 17.64 -10.87
C VAL A 600 -4.56 17.26 -12.35
N ASN A 601 -5.29 18.01 -13.19
CA ASN A 601 -5.32 17.76 -14.64
C ASN A 601 -4.05 18.22 -15.37
N GLY A 602 -3.42 17.32 -16.11
CA GLY A 602 -2.22 17.56 -16.92
C GLY A 602 -0.93 17.64 -16.10
N GLY A 603 -0.87 16.90 -14.97
CA GLY A 603 0.25 16.89 -14.03
C GLY A 603 1.46 16.06 -14.49
N ALA A 604 2.30 15.65 -13.53
CA ALA A 604 3.19 14.50 -13.74
C ALA A 604 2.34 13.22 -13.82
N ILE A 605 2.86 12.13 -14.41
CA ILE A 605 2.14 10.85 -14.39
C ILE A 605 2.35 10.21 -13.02
N SER A 606 1.24 10.10 -12.29
CA SER A 606 1.12 9.66 -10.92
C SER A 606 0.65 8.21 -10.86
N THR A 607 1.06 7.49 -9.83
CA THR A 607 0.43 6.21 -9.46
C THR A 607 -0.66 6.47 -8.42
N ALA A 608 -1.84 5.89 -8.61
CA ALA A 608 -2.89 5.81 -7.60
C ALA A 608 -3.22 4.34 -7.34
N ALA A 609 -3.01 3.85 -6.11
CA ALA A 609 -3.23 2.45 -5.79
C ALA A 609 -3.85 2.19 -4.41
N ALA A 610 -4.86 1.32 -4.37
CA ALA A 610 -5.47 0.78 -3.14
C ALA A 610 -5.10 -0.71 -3.00
N ILE A 611 -4.69 -1.13 -1.81
CA ILE A 611 -4.17 -2.48 -1.54
C ILE A 611 -4.97 -3.12 -0.41
N LEU A 612 -5.66 -4.23 -0.71
CA LEU A 612 -6.38 -5.06 0.25
C LEU A 612 -5.44 -6.15 0.79
N HIS A 613 -5.45 -6.36 2.12
CA HIS A 613 -4.63 -7.35 2.82
C HIS A 613 -5.48 -8.50 3.37
N LEU A 614 -5.14 -9.74 3.01
CA LEU A 614 -5.91 -10.94 3.31
C LEU A 614 -5.04 -12.02 3.98
N ASP A 615 -5.59 -12.69 4.99
CA ASP A 615 -5.00 -13.92 5.52
C ASP A 615 -5.35 -15.08 4.58
N ALA A 616 -4.45 -15.34 3.64
CA ALA A 616 -4.53 -16.46 2.70
C ALA A 616 -4.00 -17.79 3.30
N SER A 617 -3.54 -17.81 4.56
CA SER A 617 -2.62 -18.86 5.02
C SER A 617 -3.22 -20.27 5.09
N GLN A 618 -4.55 -20.37 5.06
CA GLN A 618 -5.33 -21.62 5.11
C GLN A 618 -5.94 -22.01 3.75
N PHE A 619 -5.76 -21.20 2.70
CA PHE A 619 -6.56 -21.27 1.48
C PHE A 619 -5.73 -21.61 0.24
N LEU A 620 -6.22 -22.54 -0.59
CA LEU A 620 -5.51 -23.02 -1.80
C LEU A 620 -5.98 -22.33 -3.08
N ASN A 621 -7.24 -21.88 -3.13
CA ASN A 621 -7.85 -21.24 -4.29
C ASN A 621 -8.82 -20.13 -3.85
N ALA A 622 -8.98 -19.11 -4.69
CA ALA A 622 -9.88 -17.99 -4.44
C ALA A 622 -10.30 -17.31 -5.73
N GLN A 623 -11.36 -16.51 -5.68
CA GLN A 623 -11.82 -15.68 -6.78
C GLN A 623 -12.01 -14.25 -6.30
N LEU A 624 -11.34 -13.32 -6.96
CA LEU A 624 -11.66 -11.90 -6.87
C LEU A 624 -12.68 -11.59 -7.95
N ASP A 625 -13.90 -11.29 -7.52
CA ASP A 625 -14.90 -10.60 -8.33
C ASP A 625 -14.88 -9.11 -7.96
N PHE A 626 -14.96 -8.24 -8.95
CA PHE A 626 -15.07 -6.80 -8.75
C PHE A 626 -15.69 -6.13 -9.97
N SER A 627 -16.05 -4.86 -9.82
CA SER A 627 -16.58 -4.05 -10.91
C SER A 627 -15.73 -2.80 -11.07
N TRP A 628 -15.52 -2.37 -12.31
CA TRP A 628 -14.79 -1.13 -12.59
C TRP A 628 -15.46 -0.28 -13.66
N LEU A 629 -15.21 1.02 -13.60
CA LEU A 629 -15.79 2.05 -14.46
C LEU A 629 -14.66 2.91 -15.05
N ASP A 630 -14.47 2.75 -16.35
CA ASP A 630 -13.59 3.55 -17.20
C ASP A 630 -14.19 4.95 -17.41
N LEU A 631 -13.49 6.01 -16.98
CA LEU A 631 -13.90 7.41 -17.14
C LEU A 631 -13.29 8.09 -18.39
N ASN A 632 -12.82 7.29 -19.37
CA ASN A 632 -11.98 7.58 -20.56
C ASN A 632 -10.46 7.44 -20.37
N ASP A 633 -9.99 6.50 -19.54
CA ASP A 633 -8.57 6.36 -19.19
C ASP A 633 -7.66 6.09 -20.41
N GLU A 634 -6.48 6.72 -20.44
CA GLU A 634 -5.53 6.74 -21.55
C GLU A 634 -4.65 5.47 -21.66
N SER A 635 -5.25 4.29 -21.47
CA SER A 635 -4.75 2.93 -21.80
C SER A 635 -3.23 2.68 -21.68
N ASN A 636 -2.66 2.79 -20.47
CA ASN A 636 -1.26 2.49 -20.17
C ASN A 636 -1.06 1.01 -19.83
N PHE A 637 -1.07 0.16 -20.87
CA PHE A 637 -0.84 -1.29 -20.78
C PHE A 637 0.34 -1.67 -19.86
N GLY A 638 0.06 -2.48 -18.82
CA GLY A 638 1.04 -2.92 -17.82
C GLY A 638 1.24 -1.97 -16.63
N LEU A 639 0.45 -0.89 -16.54
CA LEU A 639 0.49 0.09 -15.47
C LEU A 639 -0.89 0.30 -14.83
N ASP A 640 -1.96 0.31 -15.63
CA ASP A 640 -3.36 0.33 -15.17
C ASP A 640 -3.90 -1.10 -15.05
N GLY A 641 -4.14 -1.56 -13.83
CA GLY A 641 -4.44 -2.96 -13.58
C GLY A 641 -4.73 -3.36 -12.14
N VAL A 642 -5.15 -4.62 -12.00
CA VAL A 642 -5.16 -5.36 -10.74
C VAL A 642 -3.89 -6.21 -10.69
N PHE A 643 -3.21 -6.13 -9.55
CA PHE A 643 -1.94 -6.79 -9.28
C PHE A 643 -2.03 -7.62 -8.00
N ILE A 644 -1.37 -8.78 -7.96
CA ILE A 644 -1.32 -9.67 -6.79
C ILE A 644 0.11 -9.78 -6.27
N SER A 645 0.25 -9.84 -4.94
CA SER A 645 1.45 -10.30 -4.23
C SER A 645 1.09 -11.41 -3.24
N GLY A 646 1.81 -12.54 -3.32
CA GLY A 646 1.75 -13.63 -2.34
C GLY A 646 2.84 -13.57 -1.26
N ASP A 647 3.57 -12.45 -1.19
CA ASP A 647 4.80 -12.27 -0.42
C ASP A 647 4.87 -10.92 0.32
N GLY A 648 3.72 -10.43 0.81
CA GLY A 648 3.63 -9.22 1.64
C GLY A 648 3.92 -7.91 0.89
N GLY A 649 3.54 -7.83 -0.38
CA GLY A 649 3.76 -6.68 -1.26
C GLY A 649 5.14 -6.64 -1.93
N THR A 650 5.88 -7.75 -1.85
CA THR A 650 7.30 -7.83 -2.25
C THR A 650 7.50 -8.04 -3.74
N THR A 651 6.70 -8.89 -4.39
CA THR A 651 6.63 -9.04 -5.85
C THR A 651 5.19 -8.89 -6.32
N TRP A 652 4.99 -8.18 -7.43
CA TRP A 652 3.68 -7.86 -7.98
C TRP A 652 3.51 -8.47 -9.37
N THR A 653 2.47 -9.27 -9.55
CA THR A 653 2.07 -9.79 -10.87
C THR A 653 0.78 -9.12 -11.31
N GLU A 654 0.77 -8.47 -12.49
CA GLU A 654 -0.46 -8.00 -13.13
C GLU A 654 -1.32 -9.22 -13.51
N VAL A 655 -2.60 -9.19 -13.13
CA VAL A 655 -3.55 -10.28 -13.37
C VAL A 655 -4.77 -9.86 -14.19
N TYR A 656 -5.05 -8.56 -14.27
CA TYR A 656 -6.10 -7.98 -15.11
C TYR A 656 -5.72 -6.54 -15.44
N SER A 657 -5.72 -6.16 -16.72
CA SER A 657 -5.50 -4.77 -17.11
C SER A 657 -6.80 -3.99 -17.07
N LEU A 658 -6.80 -2.82 -16.44
CA LEU A 658 -7.94 -1.89 -16.39
C LEU A 658 -8.01 -1.02 -17.66
N THR A 659 -7.80 -1.63 -18.84
CA THR A 659 -7.78 -0.91 -20.13
C THR A 659 -8.79 -1.48 -21.12
N GLY A 660 -9.41 -0.58 -21.90
CA GLY A 660 -10.40 -0.96 -22.92
C GLY A 660 -11.81 -1.24 -22.39
N GLY A 661 -12.21 -0.58 -21.31
CA GLY A 661 -13.59 -0.59 -20.83
C GLY A 661 -14.54 0.11 -21.81
N SER A 662 -15.85 0.00 -21.58
CA SER A 662 -16.83 0.85 -22.24
C SER A 662 -16.95 2.16 -21.46
N SER A 663 -16.40 3.26 -22.01
CA SER A 663 -16.42 4.60 -21.41
C SER A 663 -17.76 4.95 -20.74
N PHE A 664 -17.73 5.26 -19.45
CA PHE A 664 -18.90 5.50 -18.59
C PHE A 664 -19.92 4.35 -18.54
N SER A 665 -19.47 3.10 -18.56
CA SER A 665 -20.29 1.92 -18.28
C SER A 665 -19.49 0.88 -17.49
N TRP A 666 -20.14 0.32 -16.47
CA TRP A 666 -19.53 -0.68 -15.60
C TRP A 666 -19.15 -1.94 -16.35
N THR A 667 -17.94 -2.41 -16.08
CA THR A 667 -17.41 -3.69 -16.54
C THR A 667 -17.21 -4.58 -15.31
N ASP A 668 -17.92 -5.69 -15.26
CA ASP A 668 -17.74 -6.72 -14.24
C ASP A 668 -16.52 -7.58 -14.62
N ALA A 669 -15.67 -7.87 -13.63
CA ALA A 669 -14.40 -8.56 -13.81
C ALA A 669 -14.25 -9.66 -12.74
N SER A 670 -13.67 -10.79 -13.14
CA SER A 670 -13.48 -11.96 -12.29
C SER A 670 -12.09 -12.56 -12.53
N ILE A 671 -11.37 -12.86 -11.45
CA ILE A 671 -9.97 -13.33 -11.49
C ILE A 671 -9.83 -14.53 -10.55
N ASN A 672 -9.44 -15.68 -11.10
CA ASN A 672 -9.00 -16.81 -10.29
C ASN A 672 -7.62 -16.52 -9.68
N LEU A 673 -7.54 -16.60 -8.35
CA LEU A 673 -6.35 -16.27 -7.55
C LEU A 673 -5.47 -17.49 -7.25
N GLY A 674 -5.92 -18.73 -7.52
CA GLY A 674 -5.24 -19.97 -7.11
C GLY A 674 -3.81 -20.15 -7.66
N ASN A 675 -3.48 -19.55 -8.80
CA ASN A 675 -2.11 -19.56 -9.33
C ASN A 675 -1.15 -18.60 -8.59
N TYR A 676 -1.66 -17.79 -7.67
CA TYR A 676 -0.93 -16.71 -6.98
C TYR A 676 -0.97 -16.85 -5.45
N LEU A 677 -1.97 -17.57 -4.91
CA LEU A 677 -1.98 -18.03 -3.53
C LEU A 677 -0.80 -18.98 -3.27
N GLN A 678 -0.26 -18.96 -2.05
CA GLN A 678 0.74 -19.91 -1.58
C GLN A 678 0.35 -20.34 -0.16
N PRO A 679 0.37 -21.65 0.16
CA PRO A 679 0.10 -22.11 1.52
C PRO A 679 1.02 -21.41 2.53
N SER A 680 0.47 -21.05 3.69
CA SER A 680 1.11 -20.25 4.77
C SER A 680 1.36 -18.75 4.52
N THR A 681 0.94 -18.16 3.38
CA THR A 681 0.97 -16.69 3.22
C THR A 681 -0.07 -16.00 4.11
N GLN A 682 0.38 -15.39 5.21
CA GLN A 682 -0.48 -14.65 6.16
C GLN A 682 -0.82 -13.22 5.73
N ASP A 683 -0.14 -12.67 4.71
CA ASP A 683 -0.38 -11.33 4.15
C ASP A 683 -0.34 -11.42 2.62
N PHE A 684 -1.44 -11.89 2.05
CA PHE A 684 -1.69 -11.91 0.61
C PHE A 684 -2.34 -10.59 0.22
N GLN A 685 -1.80 -9.92 -0.79
CA GLN A 685 -2.18 -8.55 -1.11
C GLN A 685 -2.73 -8.43 -2.53
N ILE A 686 -3.89 -7.78 -2.66
CA ILE A 686 -4.54 -7.44 -3.92
C ILE A 686 -4.48 -5.92 -4.09
N LYS A 687 -3.75 -5.46 -5.11
CA LYS A 687 -3.58 -4.04 -5.42
C LYS A 687 -4.36 -3.67 -6.68
N PHE A 688 -5.29 -2.75 -6.55
CA PHE A 688 -5.90 -2.04 -7.67
C PHE A 688 -5.07 -0.78 -7.92
N GLN A 689 -4.61 -0.56 -9.14
CA GLN A 689 -3.68 0.52 -9.48
C GLN A 689 -4.03 1.16 -10.83
N GLN A 690 -3.84 2.48 -10.90
CA GLN A 690 -3.97 3.31 -12.09
C GLN A 690 -2.74 4.22 -12.22
N TYR A 691 -2.35 4.60 -13.45
CA TYR A 691 -1.14 5.37 -13.74
C TYR A 691 -1.39 6.48 -14.78
N ASP A 692 -1.71 7.67 -14.28
CA ASP A 692 -2.40 8.75 -15.01
C ASP A 692 -1.92 10.15 -14.54
N ASN A 693 -2.23 11.20 -15.31
CA ASN A 693 -2.03 12.60 -14.95
C ASN A 693 -3.28 13.49 -15.14
N PHE A 694 -4.47 12.90 -15.16
CA PHE A 694 -5.77 13.58 -15.22
C PHE A 694 -6.72 13.15 -14.09
N SER A 695 -7.84 13.86 -13.96
CA SER A 695 -8.75 13.72 -12.82
C SER A 695 -10.20 13.49 -13.22
N ALA A 696 -10.93 12.78 -12.36
CA ALA A 696 -12.36 12.56 -12.49
C ALA A 696 -13.14 13.90 -12.39
N PRO A 697 -14.25 14.07 -13.14
CA PRO A 697 -15.03 13.07 -13.87
C PRO A 697 -14.61 12.85 -15.33
N THR A 698 -13.49 13.43 -15.76
CA THR A 698 -13.04 13.40 -17.17
C THR A 698 -12.09 12.27 -17.50
N ASP A 699 -11.48 11.69 -16.46
CA ASP A 699 -10.46 10.65 -16.51
C ASP A 699 -10.50 9.83 -15.21
N GLY A 700 -9.69 8.77 -15.11
CA GLY A 700 -9.62 7.92 -13.91
C GLY A 700 -10.41 6.60 -13.99
N VAL A 701 -10.27 5.78 -12.94
CA VAL A 701 -11.01 4.52 -12.76
C VAL A 701 -11.72 4.50 -11.41
N ALA A 702 -13.04 4.26 -11.44
CA ALA A 702 -13.80 3.93 -10.22
C ALA A 702 -14.00 2.42 -10.09
N ILE A 703 -14.02 1.90 -8.85
CA ILE A 703 -14.05 0.46 -8.54
C ILE A 703 -15.07 0.20 -7.42
N ASP A 704 -15.89 -0.83 -7.58
CA ASP A 704 -17.01 -1.16 -6.68
C ASP A 704 -17.34 -2.67 -6.69
N ASP A 705 -18.25 -3.12 -5.82
CA ASP A 705 -18.64 -4.53 -5.61
C ASP A 705 -17.43 -5.49 -5.44
N ILE A 706 -16.38 -5.07 -4.73
CA ILE A 706 -15.19 -5.91 -4.53
C ILE A 706 -15.54 -7.07 -3.60
N LYS A 707 -15.45 -8.29 -4.11
CA LYS A 707 -15.64 -9.54 -3.36
C LYS A 707 -14.47 -10.48 -3.63
N VAL A 708 -13.69 -10.78 -2.62
CA VAL A 708 -12.86 -11.98 -2.64
C VAL A 708 -13.67 -13.07 -1.99
N THR A 709 -13.95 -14.12 -2.75
CA THR A 709 -14.55 -15.34 -2.22
C THR A 709 -13.46 -16.38 -2.10
N GLU A 710 -13.50 -17.19 -1.05
CA GLU A 710 -12.87 -18.50 -1.15
C GLU A 710 -13.55 -19.26 -2.29
N LEU A 711 -12.78 -19.58 -3.34
CA LEU A 711 -13.14 -20.71 -4.16
C LEU A 711 -12.71 -21.89 -3.31
N VAL A 712 -13.65 -22.37 -2.49
CA VAL A 712 -13.53 -23.70 -1.89
C VAL A 712 -13.28 -24.61 -3.08
N GLN A 713 -12.03 -25.02 -3.23
CA GLN A 713 -11.71 -26.09 -4.11
C GLN A 713 -12.16 -27.31 -3.32
N ALA A 714 -13.40 -27.77 -3.56
CA ALA A 714 -13.65 -29.21 -3.46
C ALA A 714 -12.48 -29.84 -4.18
N THR A 715 -11.61 -30.55 -3.44
CA THR A 715 -10.19 -30.63 -3.76
C THR A 715 -10.01 -31.40 -5.05
N SER A 716 -10.00 -30.63 -6.16
CA SER A 716 -9.86 -31.12 -7.52
C SER A 716 -8.39 -31.39 -7.84
N LEU A 717 -7.76 -32.14 -6.91
CA LEU A 717 -6.96 -33.31 -7.21
C LEU A 717 -7.85 -34.40 -7.88
N ASN A 718 -8.65 -33.95 -8.85
CA ASN A 718 -9.41 -34.77 -9.76
C ASN A 718 -8.37 -35.62 -10.49
N TYR A 719 -8.40 -36.90 -10.19
CA TYR A 719 -7.93 -37.95 -11.08
C TYR A 719 -8.81 -37.97 -12.36
N ASN A 720 -8.91 -36.85 -13.07
CA ASN A 720 -9.71 -36.70 -14.28
C ASN A 720 -9.01 -37.46 -15.41
N GLN A 721 -9.43 -38.71 -15.60
CA GLN A 721 -8.76 -39.65 -16.48
C GLN A 721 -9.73 -40.16 -17.54
N GLY A 722 -9.96 -39.33 -18.56
CA GLY A 722 -10.39 -39.79 -19.89
C GLY A 722 -9.27 -40.42 -20.72
N PHE A 723 -8.14 -40.75 -20.08
CA PHE A 723 -6.95 -41.36 -20.70
C PHE A 723 -6.36 -40.60 -21.91
N GLU A 724 -6.64 -39.30 -22.03
CA GLU A 724 -6.36 -38.44 -23.20
C GLU A 724 -4.90 -38.36 -23.65
N SER A 725 -3.96 -38.82 -22.83
CA SER A 725 -2.57 -39.03 -23.23
C SER A 725 -2.38 -40.16 -24.27
N GLY A 726 -3.41 -40.99 -24.51
CA GLY A 726 -3.31 -42.25 -25.23
C GLY A 726 -2.55 -43.34 -24.46
N SER A 727 -2.39 -43.17 -23.14
CA SER A 727 -1.56 -44.04 -22.29
C SER A 727 -2.02 -44.06 -20.83
N PHE A 728 -1.55 -45.04 -20.06
CA PHE A 728 -1.74 -45.09 -18.60
C PHE A 728 -0.74 -44.15 -17.92
N GLY A 729 -1.20 -43.40 -16.92
CA GLY A 729 -0.35 -42.64 -16.01
C GLY A 729 0.48 -43.51 -15.07
N LEU A 730 1.24 -42.86 -14.18
CA LEU A 730 2.14 -43.53 -13.22
C LEU A 730 1.40 -44.06 -11.99
N GLU A 731 0.24 -43.47 -11.70
CA GLU A 731 -0.73 -43.80 -10.68
C GLU A 731 -1.54 -45.08 -10.98
N TRP A 732 -1.48 -45.57 -12.22
CA TRP A 732 -2.21 -46.77 -12.64
C TRP A 732 -1.34 -48.03 -12.67
N THR A 733 -1.90 -49.10 -12.14
CA THR A 733 -1.38 -50.47 -12.29
C THR A 733 -2.43 -51.39 -12.92
N LYS A 734 -1.99 -52.56 -13.38
CA LYS A 734 -2.85 -53.55 -14.05
C LYS A 734 -2.67 -54.89 -13.35
N ASP A 735 -3.78 -55.55 -13.06
CA ASP A 735 -3.78 -56.96 -12.67
C ASP A 735 -4.60 -57.73 -13.71
N VAL A 736 -4.01 -58.77 -14.29
CA VAL A 736 -4.62 -59.56 -15.37
C VAL A 736 -4.27 -61.02 -15.21
N THR A 737 -5.27 -61.89 -15.38
CA THR A 737 -5.06 -63.35 -15.37
C THR A 737 -5.15 -63.92 -16.78
N GLN A 738 -4.40 -64.98 -17.06
CA GLN A 738 -4.46 -65.76 -18.30
C GLN A 738 -4.44 -64.94 -19.62
N GLU A 739 -5.61 -64.73 -20.22
CA GLU A 739 -5.81 -64.11 -21.53
C GLU A 739 -6.39 -62.67 -21.41
N GLY A 740 -6.68 -62.20 -20.19
CA GLY A 740 -7.28 -60.89 -19.90
C GLY A 740 -6.46 -59.68 -20.36
N ARG A 741 -7.16 -58.64 -20.81
CA ARG A 741 -6.63 -57.41 -21.40
C ARG A 741 -7.19 -56.16 -20.74
N VAL A 742 -6.30 -55.20 -20.53
CA VAL A 742 -6.57 -53.87 -19.95
C VAL A 742 -5.81 -52.85 -20.80
N GLN A 743 -6.52 -52.01 -21.56
CA GLN A 743 -5.94 -51.16 -22.61
C GLN A 743 -6.57 -49.76 -22.67
N VAL A 744 -5.81 -48.76 -23.14
CA VAL A 744 -6.36 -47.46 -23.52
C VAL A 744 -6.67 -47.49 -25.01
N THR A 745 -7.85 -47.02 -25.42
CA THR A 745 -8.31 -47.08 -26.81
C THR A 745 -9.16 -45.87 -27.22
N ASP A 746 -9.02 -45.47 -28.48
CA ASP A 746 -9.79 -44.46 -29.19
C ASP A 746 -11.15 -44.99 -29.74
N ALA A 747 -11.49 -46.24 -29.46
CA ALA A 747 -12.69 -46.90 -29.99
C ALA A 747 -13.97 -46.60 -29.19
N TYR A 748 -13.86 -46.28 -27.90
CA TYR A 748 -14.99 -46.16 -26.96
C TYR A 748 -14.84 -44.93 -26.03
N ALA A 749 -14.51 -43.77 -26.60
CA ALA A 749 -14.55 -42.51 -25.85
C ALA A 749 -16.00 -42.06 -25.57
N ALA A 750 -16.30 -41.67 -24.33
CA ALA A 750 -17.50 -40.97 -23.91
C ALA A 750 -17.29 -39.45 -24.05
N SER A 751 -16.14 -38.96 -23.59
CA SER A 751 -15.62 -37.61 -23.85
C SER A 751 -14.19 -37.67 -24.41
N GLY A 752 -13.65 -36.54 -24.87
CA GLY A 752 -12.30 -36.49 -25.42
C GLY A 752 -12.09 -37.38 -26.66
N SER A 753 -11.10 -38.27 -26.57
CA SER A 753 -10.45 -38.99 -27.67
C SER A 753 -10.09 -40.45 -27.33
N TYR A 754 -10.01 -40.81 -26.05
CA TYR A 754 -9.59 -42.11 -25.54
C TYR A 754 -10.55 -42.63 -24.45
N SER A 755 -10.25 -43.82 -23.91
CA SER A 755 -11.03 -44.54 -22.90
C SER A 755 -10.20 -45.70 -22.35
N LEU A 756 -10.56 -46.23 -21.18
CA LEU A 756 -10.10 -47.52 -20.68
C LEU A 756 -11.03 -48.63 -21.19
N LEU A 757 -10.48 -49.71 -21.73
CA LEU A 757 -11.20 -50.93 -22.05
C LEU A 757 -10.64 -52.11 -21.25
N LEU A 758 -11.56 -52.82 -20.58
CA LEU A 758 -11.39 -54.14 -20.00
C LEU A 758 -12.07 -55.16 -20.95
N ASP A 759 -11.38 -56.23 -21.31
CA ASP A 759 -11.94 -57.37 -22.07
C ASP A 759 -10.98 -58.60 -22.02
N ASP A 760 -11.33 -59.73 -22.63
CA ASP A 760 -10.36 -60.82 -22.91
C ASP A 760 -9.60 -60.58 -24.24
N ALA A 761 -8.36 -61.08 -24.34
CA ALA A 761 -7.61 -61.07 -25.60
C ALA A 761 -8.06 -62.14 -26.61
N VAL A 762 -8.84 -63.15 -26.19
CA VAL A 762 -9.16 -64.37 -26.93
C VAL A 762 -10.65 -64.73 -26.81
N ASN A 763 -11.37 -64.73 -27.94
CA ASN A 763 -12.79 -65.05 -27.97
C ASN A 763 -13.08 -66.54 -27.66
N GLY A 764 -13.88 -66.78 -26.61
CA GLY A 764 -14.30 -68.11 -26.17
C GLY A 764 -13.17 -68.88 -25.47
N GLY A 765 -12.31 -68.18 -24.73
CA GLY A 765 -11.18 -68.72 -23.99
C GLY A 765 -11.56 -69.35 -22.63
N ASP A 766 -10.54 -69.60 -21.80
CA ASP A 766 -10.74 -69.89 -20.36
C ASP A 766 -10.90 -68.55 -19.62
N THR A 767 -12.00 -68.36 -18.89
CA THR A 767 -12.35 -67.09 -18.20
C THR A 767 -11.19 -66.44 -17.47
N SER A 768 -11.00 -65.16 -17.72
CA SER A 768 -9.93 -64.32 -17.21
C SER A 768 -10.46 -63.17 -16.36
N THR A 769 -9.56 -62.50 -15.65
CA THR A 769 -9.84 -61.27 -14.89
C THR A 769 -9.05 -60.15 -15.54
N SER A 770 -9.72 -59.05 -15.83
CA SER A 770 -9.13 -57.83 -16.38
C SER A 770 -9.37 -56.68 -15.41
N ALA A 771 -8.32 -56.20 -14.75
CA ALA A 771 -8.42 -55.14 -13.75
C ALA A 771 -7.44 -53.98 -13.97
N ALA A 772 -7.96 -52.75 -13.88
CA ALA A 772 -7.18 -51.52 -13.76
C ALA A 772 -7.27 -51.01 -12.33
N ILE A 773 -6.12 -50.79 -11.69
CA ILE A 773 -6.03 -50.37 -10.28
C ILE A 773 -5.37 -48.99 -10.22
N LEU A 774 -6.14 -48.01 -9.77
CA LEU A 774 -5.70 -46.66 -9.45
C LEU A 774 -5.14 -46.61 -8.03
N HIS A 775 -3.99 -45.96 -7.85
CA HIS A 775 -3.37 -45.68 -6.57
C HIS A 775 -3.68 -44.23 -6.17
N VAL A 776 -4.39 -44.07 -5.06
CA VAL A 776 -4.88 -42.77 -4.55
C VAL A 776 -4.08 -42.40 -3.31
N ASP A 777 -3.43 -41.22 -3.35
CA ASP A 777 -2.94 -40.59 -2.12
C ASP A 777 -4.16 -39.97 -1.42
N GLY A 778 -4.48 -40.48 -0.23
CA GLY A 778 -5.70 -40.17 0.52
C GLY A 778 -5.52 -39.05 1.54
N SER A 779 -4.28 -38.59 1.78
CA SER A 779 -3.98 -37.56 2.78
C SER A 779 -4.63 -36.20 2.52
N ASP A 780 -5.05 -35.96 1.28
CA ASP A 780 -5.60 -34.69 0.81
C ASP A 780 -7.15 -34.69 0.75
N PHE A 781 -7.82 -35.79 1.13
CA PHE A 781 -9.28 -35.92 1.14
C PHE A 781 -9.81 -36.17 2.56
N LEU A 782 -10.67 -35.29 3.08
CA LEU A 782 -11.42 -35.57 4.31
C LEU A 782 -12.56 -36.57 4.06
N ASN A 783 -13.25 -36.46 2.92
CA ASN A 783 -14.11 -37.50 2.36
C ASN A 783 -14.03 -37.47 0.81
N ALA A 784 -13.83 -38.62 0.16
CA ALA A 784 -13.68 -38.73 -1.29
C ALA A 784 -14.92 -39.32 -1.96
N ARG A 785 -15.31 -38.76 -3.11
CA ARG A 785 -16.34 -39.29 -4.02
C ARG A 785 -15.75 -39.65 -5.37
N LEU A 786 -16.07 -40.84 -5.84
CA LEU A 786 -15.67 -41.35 -7.16
C LEU A 786 -16.79 -41.12 -8.17
N ASN A 787 -16.49 -40.37 -9.22
CA ASN A 787 -17.32 -40.20 -10.42
C ASN A 787 -16.68 -40.94 -11.59
N PHE A 788 -17.47 -41.54 -12.49
CA PHE A 788 -17.01 -42.09 -13.77
C PHE A 788 -18.17 -42.34 -14.74
N LYS A 789 -17.86 -42.49 -16.02
CA LYS A 789 -18.76 -43.08 -17.02
C LYS A 789 -18.34 -44.51 -17.33
N TRP A 790 -19.31 -45.38 -17.60
CA TRP A 790 -19.03 -46.73 -18.10
C TRP A 790 -19.99 -47.15 -19.21
N LEU A 791 -19.51 -48.06 -20.07
CA LEU A 791 -20.19 -48.59 -21.23
C LEU A 791 -20.08 -50.11 -21.24
N ASP A 792 -21.23 -50.75 -21.06
CA ASP A 792 -21.44 -52.18 -21.31
C ASP A 792 -21.41 -52.47 -22.82
N LEU A 793 -20.54 -53.38 -23.27
CA LEU A 793 -20.46 -53.85 -24.66
C LEU A 793 -21.25 -55.16 -24.91
N LEU A 794 -22.19 -55.49 -24.01
CA LEU A 794 -23.01 -56.71 -23.87
C LEU A 794 -22.38 -57.83 -23.03
N ASP A 795 -21.67 -57.46 -21.97
CA ASP A 795 -20.92 -58.34 -21.05
C ASP A 795 -21.81 -59.35 -20.28
N GLU A 796 -21.25 -60.53 -19.97
CA GLU A 796 -21.96 -61.67 -19.38
C GLU A 796 -22.09 -61.60 -17.84
N SER A 797 -22.63 -60.48 -17.33
CA SER A 797 -22.78 -60.09 -15.90
C SER A 797 -22.57 -61.19 -14.84
N ASN A 798 -21.46 -61.07 -14.10
CA ASN A 798 -21.05 -61.86 -12.95
C ASN A 798 -21.01 -60.99 -11.67
N PRO A 799 -22.14 -60.88 -10.91
CA PRO A 799 -22.20 -60.10 -9.67
C PRO A 799 -21.12 -60.49 -8.65
N GLY A 800 -20.43 -59.51 -8.07
CA GLY A 800 -19.29 -59.72 -7.18
C GLY A 800 -17.96 -60.05 -7.87
N LEU A 801 -17.92 -60.02 -9.20
CA LEU A 801 -16.70 -60.13 -10.01
C LEU A 801 -16.56 -58.94 -10.99
N ASP A 802 -17.66 -58.49 -11.59
CA ASP A 802 -17.71 -57.32 -12.47
C ASP A 802 -18.14 -56.08 -11.69
N GLY A 803 -17.20 -55.18 -11.41
CA GLY A 803 -17.42 -54.12 -10.43
C GLY A 803 -16.28 -53.14 -10.23
N VAL A 804 -16.58 -52.09 -9.46
CA VAL A 804 -15.62 -51.18 -8.85
C VAL A 804 -15.41 -51.59 -7.39
N PHE A 805 -14.15 -51.69 -6.98
CA PHE A 805 -13.75 -52.14 -5.66
C PHE A 805 -12.75 -51.18 -5.01
N VAL A 806 -12.80 -50.99 -3.69
CA VAL A 806 -11.79 -50.21 -2.94
C VAL A 806 -10.96 -51.08 -2.00
N SER A 807 -9.76 -50.62 -1.63
CA SER A 807 -8.85 -51.29 -0.69
C SER A 807 -7.98 -50.31 0.08
N GLU A 808 -7.95 -50.46 1.42
CA GLU A 808 -7.15 -49.64 2.34
C GLU A 808 -5.82 -50.30 2.75
N ASP A 809 -5.71 -51.62 2.57
CA ASP A 809 -4.57 -52.43 3.02
C ASP A 809 -3.63 -52.80 1.86
N ASN A 810 -3.53 -51.88 0.89
CA ASN A 810 -2.73 -51.97 -0.33
C ASN A 810 -3.03 -53.24 -1.14
N GLY A 811 -4.33 -53.52 -1.33
CA GLY A 811 -4.84 -54.60 -2.17
C GLY A 811 -4.91 -55.98 -1.52
N THR A 812 -4.78 -56.08 -0.20
CA THR A 812 -4.83 -57.36 0.54
C THR A 812 -6.27 -57.83 0.79
N THR A 813 -7.20 -56.88 0.99
CA THR A 813 -8.66 -57.07 0.99
C THR A 813 -9.31 -56.05 0.05
N TRP A 814 -10.50 -56.38 -0.47
CA TRP A 814 -11.23 -55.55 -1.43
C TRP A 814 -12.72 -55.54 -1.08
N THR A 815 -13.31 -54.34 -1.09
CA THR A 815 -14.75 -54.10 -0.86
C THR A 815 -15.38 -53.66 -2.17
N GLU A 816 -16.45 -54.32 -2.61
CA GLU A 816 -17.25 -53.92 -3.78
C GLU A 816 -18.05 -52.67 -3.44
N VAL A 817 -17.92 -51.59 -4.22
CA VAL A 817 -18.61 -50.30 -3.99
C VAL A 817 -19.63 -49.98 -5.08
N TYR A 818 -19.53 -50.60 -6.25
CA TYR A 818 -20.49 -50.48 -7.35
C TYR A 818 -20.37 -51.71 -8.26
N ALA A 819 -21.48 -52.33 -8.62
CA ALA A 819 -21.51 -53.51 -9.48
C ALA A 819 -21.73 -53.08 -10.94
N LEU A 820 -20.86 -53.52 -11.85
CA LEU A 820 -20.91 -53.15 -13.28
C LEU A 820 -21.88 -54.06 -14.04
N THR A 821 -23.09 -54.27 -13.50
CA THR A 821 -24.07 -55.22 -14.03
C THR A 821 -24.86 -54.61 -15.19
N GLY A 822 -24.33 -54.79 -16.40
CA GLY A 822 -24.88 -54.31 -17.66
C GLY A 822 -26.28 -54.84 -18.03
N GLY A 823 -26.83 -54.28 -19.10
CA GLY A 823 -28.19 -54.54 -19.58
C GLY A 823 -28.20 -54.75 -21.10
N SER A 824 -29.34 -55.16 -21.68
CA SER A 824 -29.39 -55.53 -23.11
C SER A 824 -29.33 -54.35 -24.12
N SER A 825 -28.58 -53.30 -23.82
CA SER A 825 -28.47 -52.05 -24.59
C SER A 825 -27.14 -51.34 -24.32
N VAL A 826 -26.32 -51.21 -25.37
CA VAL A 826 -25.03 -50.50 -25.33
C VAL A 826 -25.26 -48.98 -25.26
N SER A 827 -25.12 -48.40 -24.07
CA SER A 827 -25.23 -46.96 -23.80
C SER A 827 -24.38 -46.55 -22.60
N TRP A 828 -23.77 -45.37 -22.65
CA TRP A 828 -23.03 -44.81 -21.52
C TRP A 828 -23.92 -44.59 -20.32
N THR A 829 -23.41 -44.99 -19.15
CA THR A 829 -24.03 -44.81 -17.84
C THR A 829 -23.10 -43.97 -16.98
N ASP A 830 -23.62 -42.88 -16.44
CA ASP A 830 -22.96 -42.07 -15.42
C ASP A 830 -23.07 -42.75 -14.05
N ALA A 831 -21.97 -42.77 -13.30
CA ALA A 831 -21.89 -43.34 -11.97
C ALA A 831 -21.19 -42.38 -11.00
N SER A 832 -21.74 -42.26 -9.78
CA SER A 832 -21.21 -41.44 -8.69
C SER A 832 -21.32 -42.23 -7.39
N ILE A 833 -20.25 -42.27 -6.60
CA ILE A 833 -20.14 -43.13 -5.41
C ILE A 833 -19.42 -42.36 -4.30
N ASP A 834 -20.10 -42.12 -3.18
CA ASP A 834 -19.48 -41.63 -1.96
C ASP A 834 -18.62 -42.75 -1.33
N LEU A 835 -17.31 -42.53 -1.17
CA LEU A 835 -16.40 -43.58 -0.69
C LEU A 835 -16.32 -43.65 0.84
N TRP A 836 -16.88 -42.67 1.57
CA TRP A 836 -16.86 -42.62 3.03
C TRP A 836 -17.27 -43.92 3.70
N ASN A 837 -18.37 -44.50 3.22
CA ASN A 837 -18.97 -45.72 3.77
C ASN A 837 -18.14 -47.00 3.51
N TYR A 838 -17.00 -46.87 2.82
CA TYR A 838 -16.11 -47.96 2.45
C TYR A 838 -14.64 -47.75 2.85
N LEU A 839 -14.30 -46.57 3.40
CA LEU A 839 -12.97 -46.18 3.85
C LEU A 839 -13.00 -45.76 5.34
N GLN A 840 -11.86 -45.73 6.03
CA GLN A 840 -11.75 -45.21 7.39
C GLN A 840 -11.44 -43.69 7.37
N PRO A 841 -11.95 -42.91 8.34
CA PRO A 841 -11.68 -41.46 8.51
C PRO A 841 -10.21 -41.03 8.76
N SER A 842 -9.21 -41.81 8.35
CA SER A 842 -7.78 -41.47 8.44
C SER A 842 -6.92 -42.36 7.51
N THR A 843 -7.43 -42.74 6.34
CA THR A 843 -6.71 -43.66 5.43
C THR A 843 -5.83 -42.86 4.47
N ASP A 844 -4.59 -42.61 4.90
CA ASP A 844 -3.57 -41.82 4.19
C ASP A 844 -3.41 -42.21 2.71
N ASN A 845 -3.65 -43.47 2.31
CA ASN A 845 -3.48 -43.99 0.95
C ASN A 845 -4.48 -45.14 0.72
N PHE A 846 -5.19 -45.16 -0.41
CA PHE A 846 -6.11 -46.24 -0.78
C PHE A 846 -6.06 -46.59 -2.27
N LEU A 847 -6.63 -47.73 -2.66
CA LEU A 847 -6.70 -48.18 -4.04
C LEU A 847 -8.14 -48.24 -4.54
N ILE A 848 -8.37 -47.90 -5.80
CA ILE A 848 -9.64 -48.11 -6.52
C ILE A 848 -9.36 -49.07 -7.68
N LYS A 849 -10.18 -50.09 -7.85
CA LYS A 849 -10.03 -51.11 -8.88
C LYS A 849 -11.31 -51.25 -9.70
N PHE A 850 -11.20 -50.98 -11.00
CA PHE A 850 -12.20 -51.35 -12.00
C PHE A 850 -11.85 -52.75 -12.51
N GLN A 851 -12.79 -53.69 -12.46
CA GLN A 851 -12.56 -55.10 -12.76
C GLN A 851 -13.72 -55.73 -13.53
N GLN A 852 -13.38 -56.59 -14.49
CA GLN A 852 -14.30 -57.47 -15.22
C GLN A 852 -13.76 -58.92 -15.18
N TYR A 853 -14.65 -59.91 -15.35
CA TYR A 853 -14.39 -61.35 -15.40
C TYR A 853 -14.98 -61.98 -16.68
N ASP A 854 -14.18 -61.99 -17.74
CA ASP A 854 -14.60 -62.17 -19.14
C ASP A 854 -14.03 -63.47 -19.76
N ASN A 855 -14.57 -63.91 -20.91
CA ASN A 855 -13.89 -64.85 -21.81
C ASN A 855 -14.13 -64.59 -23.31
N PHE A 856 -14.60 -63.39 -23.66
CA PHE A 856 -14.82 -62.87 -25.01
C PHE A 856 -14.09 -61.53 -25.20
N SER A 857 -14.18 -60.92 -26.40
CA SER A 857 -13.44 -59.67 -26.66
C SER A 857 -14.29 -58.59 -27.29
N ALA A 858 -13.90 -57.34 -27.04
CA ALA A 858 -14.37 -56.21 -27.83
C ALA A 858 -14.13 -56.48 -29.34
N PRO A 859 -15.02 -56.01 -30.23
CA PRO A 859 -16.07 -55.01 -30.03
C PRO A 859 -17.47 -55.59 -29.73
N THR A 860 -17.58 -56.85 -29.31
CA THR A 860 -18.86 -57.55 -29.09
C THR A 860 -19.11 -58.00 -27.66
N ASP A 861 -18.19 -57.65 -26.77
CA ASP A 861 -18.10 -58.00 -25.35
C ASP A 861 -17.12 -57.02 -24.68
N GLY A 862 -17.05 -57.02 -23.34
CA GLY A 862 -16.14 -56.16 -22.57
C GLY A 862 -16.82 -54.96 -21.89
N ILE A 863 -16.06 -54.26 -21.05
CA ILE A 863 -16.49 -53.02 -20.39
C ILE A 863 -15.51 -51.88 -20.70
N ALA A 864 -16.02 -50.76 -21.21
CA ALA A 864 -15.25 -49.51 -21.30
C ALA A 864 -15.59 -48.57 -20.13
N ILE A 865 -14.57 -47.87 -19.62
CA ILE A 865 -14.64 -46.87 -18.55
C ILE A 865 -14.03 -45.57 -19.07
N ASP A 866 -14.64 -44.43 -18.77
CA ASP A 866 -14.19 -43.10 -19.19
C ASP A 866 -14.59 -42.02 -18.17
N ASP A 867 -14.12 -40.78 -18.34
CA ASP A 867 -14.45 -39.62 -17.48
C ASP A 867 -14.32 -39.90 -15.95
N ILE A 868 -13.36 -40.77 -15.57
CA ILE A 868 -13.07 -41.07 -14.15
C ILE A 868 -12.65 -39.77 -13.45
N GLY A 869 -13.12 -39.54 -12.23
CA GLY A 869 -12.76 -38.40 -11.39
C GLY A 869 -12.93 -38.70 -9.90
N LEU A 870 -12.15 -38.02 -9.06
CA LEU A 870 -12.22 -38.08 -7.59
C LEU A 870 -12.33 -36.66 -7.05
N GLU A 871 -13.36 -36.39 -6.26
CA GLU A 871 -13.64 -35.06 -5.68
C GLU A 871 -13.88 -35.18 -4.17
N GLU A 872 -13.63 -34.10 -3.42
CA GLU A 872 -13.91 -34.06 -1.99
C GLU A 872 -15.35 -33.63 -1.70
N VAL A 873 -16.00 -34.35 -0.78
CA VAL A 873 -17.36 -34.05 -0.34
C VAL A 873 -17.31 -32.97 0.74
N VAL A 874 -17.51 -31.73 0.30
CA VAL A 874 -17.60 -30.56 1.19
C VAL A 874 -18.85 -30.66 2.07
N THR A 875 -18.72 -30.35 3.35
CA THR A 875 -19.84 -30.24 4.29
C THR A 875 -20.15 -28.78 4.60
N ALA A 876 -21.43 -28.39 4.60
CA ALA A 876 -21.82 -27.04 4.98
C ALA A 876 -21.63 -26.81 6.48
N ALA A 877 -20.90 -25.76 6.83
CA ALA A 877 -20.78 -25.28 8.20
C ALA A 877 -22.11 -24.67 8.69
N VAL A 878 -22.73 -25.32 9.66
CA VAL A 878 -23.78 -24.70 10.50
C VAL A 878 -23.11 -23.75 11.51
N PRO A 879 -23.81 -22.74 12.08
CA PRO A 879 -25.19 -22.33 11.88
C PRO A 879 -25.39 -21.22 10.82
N ASP A 880 -24.41 -20.96 9.95
CA ASP A 880 -24.50 -19.86 8.97
C ASP A 880 -24.92 -20.29 7.56
N PHE A 881 -24.93 -21.59 7.24
CA PHE A 881 -25.36 -22.12 5.94
C PHE A 881 -26.70 -21.52 5.45
N LYS A 882 -26.68 -20.92 4.26
CA LYS A 882 -27.86 -20.33 3.61
C LYS A 882 -27.77 -20.36 2.08
N ASP A 883 -28.50 -21.26 1.44
CA ASP A 883 -28.65 -21.29 -0.01
C ASP A 883 -29.92 -20.55 -0.49
N SER A 884 -29.84 -19.99 -1.69
CA SER A 884 -30.98 -19.53 -2.50
C SER A 884 -30.67 -19.65 -4.00
N PHE A 885 -29.73 -20.53 -4.37
CA PHE A 885 -29.38 -21.00 -5.71
C PHE A 885 -28.98 -19.92 -6.74
N GLU A 886 -28.73 -18.69 -6.29
CA GLU A 886 -28.49 -17.49 -7.12
C GLU A 886 -27.28 -17.59 -8.05
N SER A 887 -26.31 -18.45 -7.74
CA SER A 887 -25.20 -18.86 -8.60
C SER A 887 -25.64 -19.46 -9.94
N GLY A 888 -26.87 -19.99 -10.03
CA GLY A 888 -27.33 -20.81 -11.16
C GLY A 888 -26.80 -22.26 -11.12
N SER A 889 -26.13 -22.65 -10.03
CA SER A 889 -25.59 -23.99 -9.79
C SER A 889 -25.76 -24.38 -8.32
N PHE A 890 -25.74 -25.67 -8.03
CA PHE A 890 -25.60 -26.14 -6.66
C PHE A 890 -24.23 -25.74 -6.08
N GLY A 891 -24.18 -25.52 -4.77
CA GLY A 891 -22.92 -25.48 -4.02
C GLY A 891 -22.32 -26.88 -3.85
N LEU A 892 -21.08 -26.94 -3.34
CA LEU A 892 -20.28 -28.17 -3.21
C LEU A 892 -20.78 -29.06 -2.07
N GLU A 893 -21.48 -28.46 -1.11
CA GLU A 893 -22.21 -29.09 -0.01
C GLU A 893 -23.44 -29.90 -0.44
N TRP A 894 -23.82 -29.83 -1.73
CA TRP A 894 -24.97 -30.53 -2.29
C TRP A 894 -24.56 -31.71 -3.18
N THR A 895 -25.31 -32.80 -3.09
CA THR A 895 -25.14 -34.02 -3.89
C THR A 895 -26.45 -34.39 -4.56
N LYS A 896 -26.41 -35.00 -5.75
CA LYS A 896 -27.60 -35.43 -6.49
C LYS A 896 -27.69 -36.96 -6.52
N GLU A 897 -28.85 -37.52 -6.18
CA GLU A 897 -29.17 -38.93 -6.44
C GLU A 897 -30.43 -39.00 -7.31
N THR A 898 -30.37 -39.72 -8.43
CA THR A 898 -31.56 -39.97 -9.26
C THR A 898 -31.67 -41.43 -9.69
N THR A 899 -32.88 -41.85 -10.05
CA THR A 899 -33.14 -43.19 -10.60
C THR A 899 -34.04 -43.08 -11.84
N ASN A 900 -33.77 -43.84 -12.90
CA ASN A 900 -34.48 -43.74 -14.18
C ASN A 900 -34.40 -42.30 -14.74
N ASP A 901 -35.52 -41.73 -15.19
CA ASP A 901 -35.57 -40.41 -15.85
C ASP A 901 -35.45 -39.20 -14.88
N GLY A 902 -35.16 -39.42 -13.59
CA GLY A 902 -35.25 -38.40 -12.55
C GLY A 902 -34.25 -37.25 -12.69
N ARG A 903 -34.67 -36.02 -12.38
CA ARG A 903 -33.92 -34.78 -12.64
C ARG A 903 -33.87 -33.85 -11.43
N VAL A 904 -32.71 -33.23 -11.23
CA VAL A 904 -32.42 -32.32 -10.12
C VAL A 904 -31.61 -31.15 -10.69
N ASP A 905 -32.25 -29.99 -10.87
CA ASP A 905 -31.70 -28.83 -11.59
C ASP A 905 -31.81 -27.53 -10.80
N ILE A 906 -31.00 -26.53 -11.17
CA ILE A 906 -31.21 -25.13 -10.76
C ILE A 906 -31.86 -24.37 -11.91
N THR A 907 -32.91 -23.61 -11.61
CA THR A 907 -33.70 -22.90 -12.62
C THR A 907 -34.26 -21.56 -12.12
N GLY A 908 -34.19 -20.54 -12.97
CA GLY A 908 -34.87 -19.27 -12.76
C GLY A 908 -36.36 -19.26 -13.14
N ALA A 909 -36.94 -20.41 -13.48
CA ALA A 909 -38.37 -20.53 -13.75
C ALA A 909 -39.23 -20.32 -12.49
N TYR A 910 -38.71 -20.67 -11.30
CA TYR A 910 -39.47 -20.74 -10.05
C TYR A 910 -38.76 -20.06 -8.86
N ALA A 911 -38.01 -18.99 -9.07
CA ALA A 911 -37.38 -18.27 -7.95
C ALA A 911 -38.41 -17.68 -6.96
N TYR A 912 -38.24 -17.92 -5.66
CA TYR A 912 -39.02 -17.25 -4.60
C TYR A 912 -38.34 -15.96 -4.12
N LYS A 913 -37.02 -15.98 -3.96
CA LYS A 913 -36.25 -14.84 -3.43
C LYS A 913 -34.92 -14.59 -4.15
N GLY A 914 -35.01 -14.39 -5.46
CA GLY A 914 -33.90 -13.92 -6.27
C GLY A 914 -34.16 -14.12 -7.76
N THR A 915 -33.23 -14.81 -8.40
CA THR A 915 -33.19 -15.16 -9.82
C THR A 915 -33.29 -16.67 -10.06
N ASN A 916 -33.03 -17.52 -9.07
CA ASN A 916 -32.97 -18.99 -9.21
C ASN A 916 -33.73 -19.76 -8.11
N SER A 917 -33.82 -21.08 -8.29
CA SER A 917 -34.45 -22.06 -7.38
C SER A 917 -33.97 -23.47 -7.73
N MET A 918 -33.98 -24.41 -6.79
CA MET A 918 -33.88 -25.83 -7.08
C MET A 918 -35.19 -26.37 -7.65
N LEU A 919 -35.11 -27.29 -8.60
CA LEU A 919 -36.21 -28.09 -9.14
C LEU A 919 -35.89 -29.58 -9.01
N LEU A 920 -36.86 -30.33 -8.50
CA LEU A 920 -36.99 -31.78 -8.61
C LEU A 920 -38.16 -32.06 -9.57
N ASP A 921 -37.98 -32.96 -10.53
CA ASP A 921 -39.05 -33.53 -11.39
C ASP A 921 -38.52 -34.74 -12.19
N SER A 922 -39.37 -35.41 -12.98
CA SER A 922 -38.87 -36.33 -14.03
C SER A 922 -38.48 -35.56 -15.31
N SER A 923 -37.35 -35.92 -15.91
CA SER A 923 -36.94 -35.36 -17.21
C SER A 923 -37.86 -35.77 -18.38
N SER A 924 -38.73 -36.75 -18.16
CA SER A 924 -39.58 -37.39 -19.18
C SER A 924 -40.96 -37.75 -18.61
N ASN A 925 -41.98 -37.75 -19.48
CA ASN A 925 -43.37 -38.01 -19.08
C ASN A 925 -43.70 -39.48 -19.41
N GLY A 926 -43.78 -40.33 -18.38
CA GLY A 926 -43.79 -41.77 -18.50
C GLY A 926 -44.91 -42.48 -17.73
N ILE A 927 -44.66 -43.77 -17.44
CA ILE A 927 -45.41 -44.61 -16.50
C ILE A 927 -44.48 -45.31 -15.49
N ASP A 928 -43.18 -45.08 -15.64
CA ASP A 928 -42.11 -45.66 -14.84
C ASP A 928 -41.59 -44.53 -13.95
N TYR A 929 -41.76 -44.67 -12.64
CA TYR A 929 -41.40 -43.64 -11.67
C TYR A 929 -39.89 -43.48 -11.54
N SER A 930 -39.49 -42.27 -11.19
CA SER A 930 -38.11 -41.82 -11.04
C SER A 930 -37.92 -41.09 -9.73
N THR A 931 -36.80 -41.33 -9.05
CA THR A 931 -36.45 -40.60 -7.83
C THR A 931 -35.60 -39.40 -8.23
N ALA A 932 -35.87 -38.24 -7.64
CA ALA A 932 -35.09 -37.02 -7.81
C ALA A 932 -34.71 -36.48 -6.42
N SER A 933 -33.42 -36.52 -6.08
CA SER A 933 -32.93 -36.15 -4.75
C SER A 933 -31.78 -35.14 -4.77
N ALA A 934 -31.85 -34.14 -3.89
CA ALA A 934 -30.74 -33.27 -3.54
C ALA A 934 -30.39 -33.45 -2.06
N ILE A 935 -29.15 -33.84 -1.76
CA ILE A 935 -28.64 -34.09 -0.42
C ILE A 935 -27.70 -32.97 -0.01
N LEU A 936 -28.07 -32.23 1.02
CA LEU A 936 -27.22 -31.27 1.71
C LEU A 936 -26.42 -31.99 2.80
N HIS A 937 -25.10 -31.92 2.74
CA HIS A 937 -24.20 -32.44 3.78
C HIS A 937 -23.94 -31.33 4.81
N LEU A 938 -24.13 -31.61 6.09
CA LEU A 938 -23.96 -30.67 7.20
C LEU A 938 -22.85 -31.14 8.16
N ASP A 939 -21.92 -30.24 8.46
CA ASP A 939 -21.00 -30.43 9.58
C ASP A 939 -21.42 -29.57 10.78
N ALA A 940 -21.81 -30.26 11.85
CA ALA A 940 -22.11 -29.67 13.15
C ALA A 940 -21.11 -30.04 14.25
N HIS A 941 -20.00 -30.74 13.98
CA HIS A 941 -19.17 -31.36 15.03
C HIS A 941 -18.58 -30.37 16.06
N ASN A 942 -18.42 -29.10 15.68
CA ASN A 942 -17.96 -28.02 16.56
C ASN A 942 -19.07 -27.36 17.40
N PHE A 943 -20.33 -27.74 17.23
CA PHE A 943 -21.51 -27.11 17.84
C PHE A 943 -22.32 -28.03 18.80
N PRO A 944 -21.70 -28.93 19.60
CA PRO A 944 -22.42 -29.97 20.34
C PRO A 944 -23.35 -29.39 21.43
N GLY A 945 -24.66 -29.42 21.17
CA GLY A 945 -25.71 -28.95 22.07
C GLY A 945 -26.28 -27.56 21.75
N SER A 946 -26.10 -27.08 20.52
CA SER A 946 -26.87 -25.97 19.94
C SER A 946 -28.25 -26.46 19.47
N ASP A 947 -29.30 -25.64 19.54
CA ASP A 947 -30.61 -26.01 18.97
C ASP A 947 -30.63 -25.64 17.47
N LEU A 948 -30.38 -26.60 16.56
CA LEU A 948 -30.29 -26.35 15.11
C LEU A 948 -31.64 -26.45 14.39
N LEU A 949 -32.01 -25.40 13.66
CA LEU A 949 -33.25 -25.25 12.90
C LEU A 949 -32.96 -25.09 11.41
N LEU A 950 -33.42 -26.05 10.60
CA LEU A 950 -33.52 -25.95 9.16
C LEU A 950 -34.81 -25.20 8.77
N SER A 951 -34.69 -24.17 7.94
CA SER A 951 -35.79 -23.41 7.34
C SER A 951 -35.68 -23.46 5.82
N PHE A 952 -36.80 -23.55 5.10
CA PHE A 952 -36.80 -23.63 3.64
C PHE A 952 -38.13 -23.15 3.04
N ARG A 953 -38.12 -22.83 1.75
CA ARG A 953 -39.31 -22.53 0.96
C ARG A 953 -39.49 -23.62 -0.10
N TRP A 954 -40.73 -24.03 -0.34
CA TRP A 954 -41.05 -24.98 -1.41
C TRP A 954 -42.38 -24.67 -2.10
N LEU A 955 -42.53 -25.15 -3.33
CA LEU A 955 -43.68 -24.95 -4.21
C LEU A 955 -44.06 -26.26 -4.90
N ASP A 956 -45.32 -26.63 -4.71
CA ASP A 956 -46.06 -27.70 -5.39
C ASP A 956 -46.40 -27.26 -6.84
N LEU A 957 -45.91 -27.97 -7.85
CA LEU A 957 -46.24 -27.72 -9.27
C LEU A 957 -47.44 -28.56 -9.77
N ASN A 958 -48.27 -29.05 -8.85
CA ASN A 958 -49.38 -30.02 -8.97
C ASN A 958 -48.96 -31.51 -8.86
N ASP A 959 -47.96 -31.78 -8.03
CA ASP A 959 -47.34 -33.10 -7.80
C ASP A 959 -48.31 -34.17 -7.26
N GLU A 960 -48.08 -35.45 -7.60
CA GLU A 960 -49.03 -36.55 -7.40
C GLU A 960 -48.93 -37.26 -6.01
N TYR A 961 -48.39 -36.57 -5.00
CA TYR A 961 -48.24 -36.96 -3.57
C TYR A 961 -48.16 -38.47 -3.25
N ASP A 962 -46.95 -39.02 -3.33
CA ASP A 962 -46.64 -40.38 -2.95
C ASP A 962 -46.12 -40.46 -1.50
N VAL A 963 -46.98 -41.00 -0.63
CA VAL A 963 -46.82 -41.01 0.83
C VAL A 963 -45.51 -41.68 1.27
N GLY A 964 -44.60 -40.87 1.83
CA GLY A 964 -43.30 -41.32 2.35
C GLY A 964 -42.19 -41.40 1.30
N GLN A 965 -42.42 -40.86 0.10
CA GLN A 965 -41.42 -40.68 -0.94
C GLN A 965 -41.05 -39.20 -1.14
N ASP A 966 -42.05 -38.31 -1.11
CA ASP A 966 -41.89 -36.87 -1.36
C ASP A 966 -41.74 -36.08 -0.05
N GLY A 967 -40.53 -35.56 0.20
CA GLY A 967 -40.26 -34.84 1.43
C GLY A 967 -38.80 -34.52 1.70
N ILE A 968 -38.54 -34.20 2.96
CA ILE A 968 -37.20 -34.06 3.52
C ILE A 968 -36.93 -35.22 4.48
N PHE A 969 -35.75 -35.81 4.33
CA PHE A 969 -35.25 -36.95 5.07
C PHE A 969 -33.92 -36.58 5.72
N ILE A 970 -33.60 -37.19 6.87
CA ILE A 970 -32.30 -37.04 7.55
C ILE A 970 -31.59 -38.38 7.72
N SER A 971 -30.26 -38.32 7.82
CA SER A 971 -29.38 -39.45 8.12
C SER A 971 -28.10 -38.97 8.82
N ASP A 972 -27.44 -39.82 9.61
CA ASP A 972 -26.10 -39.60 10.15
C ASP A 972 -25.02 -40.49 9.48
N ASP A 973 -25.40 -41.36 8.53
CA ASP A 973 -24.49 -42.25 7.78
C ASP A 973 -24.76 -42.30 6.26
N GLY A 974 -25.82 -41.65 5.78
CA GLY A 974 -26.31 -41.73 4.40
C GLY A 974 -26.89 -43.08 3.98
N SER A 975 -26.86 -44.09 4.87
CA SER A 975 -27.31 -45.46 4.63
C SER A 975 -28.72 -45.72 5.14
N VAL A 976 -29.13 -45.05 6.23
CA VAL A 976 -30.48 -45.10 6.78
C VAL A 976 -31.13 -43.71 6.76
N TRP A 977 -32.22 -43.59 6.00
CA TRP A 977 -32.95 -42.34 5.80
C TRP A 977 -34.26 -42.28 6.59
N HIS A 978 -34.49 -41.16 7.26
CA HIS A 978 -35.65 -40.92 8.11
C HIS A 978 -36.44 -39.69 7.67
N GLU A 979 -37.69 -39.88 7.25
CA GLU A 979 -38.61 -38.79 6.88
C GLU A 979 -38.86 -37.86 8.09
N VAL A 980 -38.75 -36.55 7.86
CA VAL A 980 -38.98 -35.50 8.87
C VAL A 980 -39.98 -34.43 8.44
N TYR A 981 -40.26 -34.31 7.14
CA TYR A 981 -41.24 -33.37 6.59
C TYR A 981 -41.76 -33.89 5.25
N ALA A 982 -43.07 -34.04 5.09
CA ALA A 982 -43.71 -34.45 3.84
C ALA A 982 -44.08 -33.23 2.98
N PHE A 983 -43.97 -33.33 1.65
CA PHE A 983 -44.43 -32.30 0.72
C PHE A 983 -45.95 -32.36 0.44
N ASP A 984 -46.79 -32.49 1.48
CA ASP A 984 -48.27 -32.51 1.38
C ASP A 984 -48.88 -31.10 1.49
N THR A 985 -49.22 -30.48 0.33
CA THR A 985 -50.14 -29.33 0.27
C THR A 985 -51.17 -29.42 -0.86
N GLY A 986 -51.57 -30.64 -1.23
CA GLY A 986 -52.24 -30.98 -2.49
C GLY A 986 -53.03 -29.86 -3.21
N SER A 987 -52.46 -29.36 -4.31
CA SER A 987 -52.94 -28.28 -5.20
C SER A 987 -52.77 -26.83 -4.67
N SER A 988 -51.67 -26.56 -3.97
CA SER A 988 -51.32 -25.22 -3.46
C SER A 988 -50.19 -24.57 -4.26
N ILE A 989 -50.53 -23.85 -5.32
CA ILE A 989 -49.59 -23.10 -6.20
C ILE A 989 -48.93 -21.85 -5.56
N ASP A 990 -48.87 -21.78 -4.23
CA ASP A 990 -48.29 -20.69 -3.43
C ASP A 990 -47.15 -21.21 -2.56
N TRP A 991 -46.05 -20.46 -2.44
CA TRP A 991 -44.82 -20.84 -1.73
C TRP A 991 -45.00 -21.10 -0.23
N THR A 992 -44.92 -22.36 0.17
CA THR A 992 -45.00 -22.84 1.55
C THR A 992 -43.68 -22.62 2.30
N LEU A 993 -43.75 -22.28 3.59
CA LEU A 993 -42.60 -22.24 4.50
C LEU A 993 -42.52 -23.57 5.25
N GLY A 994 -41.38 -24.25 5.16
CA GLY A 994 -41.04 -25.37 6.03
C GLY A 994 -40.01 -24.96 7.08
N THR A 995 -40.10 -25.60 8.25
CA THR A 995 -39.15 -25.45 9.37
C THR A 995 -39.02 -26.78 10.11
N ILE A 996 -37.80 -27.28 10.29
CA ILE A 996 -37.47 -28.56 10.94
C ILE A 996 -36.42 -28.30 12.03
N ASP A 997 -36.76 -28.67 13.25
CA ASP A 997 -35.85 -28.74 14.42
C ASP A 997 -34.99 -30.00 14.26
N LEU A 998 -33.72 -29.84 13.85
CA LEU A 998 -32.84 -30.95 13.47
C LEU A 998 -32.44 -31.77 14.68
N ASP A 999 -32.09 -31.13 15.80
CA ASP A 999 -31.78 -31.79 17.07
C ASP A 999 -32.93 -32.65 17.58
N GLN A 1000 -34.16 -32.13 17.52
CA GLN A 1000 -35.34 -32.90 17.91
C GLN A 1000 -35.55 -34.12 17.01
N GLN A 1001 -35.34 -34.01 15.70
CA GLN A 1001 -35.53 -35.14 14.79
C GLN A 1001 -34.39 -36.16 14.87
N ALA A 1002 -33.14 -35.72 14.96
CA ALA A 1002 -32.01 -36.61 15.23
C ALA A 1002 -32.23 -37.38 16.55
N ALA A 1003 -32.64 -36.70 17.62
CA ALA A 1003 -32.96 -37.33 18.90
C ALA A 1003 -34.21 -38.23 18.87
N ASN A 1004 -35.18 -37.99 17.99
CA ASN A 1004 -36.36 -38.86 17.81
C ASN A 1004 -35.97 -40.23 17.21
N TYR A 1005 -35.01 -40.24 16.27
CA TYR A 1005 -34.58 -41.45 15.56
C TYR A 1005 -33.33 -42.10 16.17
N GLY A 1006 -32.54 -41.34 16.95
CA GLY A 1006 -31.32 -41.81 17.62
C GLY A 1006 -30.04 -41.59 16.82
N LEU A 1007 -30.06 -40.61 15.91
CA LEU A 1007 -28.97 -40.23 15.00
C LEU A 1007 -27.99 -39.26 15.70
N ASP A 1008 -26.70 -39.33 15.36
CA ASP A 1008 -25.67 -38.42 15.87
C ASP A 1008 -25.43 -37.23 14.94
N LEU A 1009 -26.23 -36.17 15.12
CA LEU A 1009 -26.11 -34.88 14.43
C LEU A 1009 -24.71 -34.26 14.50
N TYR A 1010 -23.91 -34.62 15.51
CA TYR A 1010 -22.61 -34.01 15.81
C TYR A 1010 -21.42 -34.88 15.36
N ASN A 1011 -21.66 -35.90 14.55
CA ASN A 1011 -20.62 -36.79 14.02
C ASN A 1011 -19.83 -36.22 12.81
N GLY A 1012 -20.19 -35.02 12.35
CA GLY A 1012 -19.59 -34.33 11.19
C GLY A 1012 -20.07 -34.78 9.80
N ASN A 1013 -21.04 -35.70 9.74
CA ASN A 1013 -21.50 -36.35 8.52
C ASN A 1013 -23.04 -36.37 8.42
N PHE A 1014 -23.72 -35.42 9.05
CA PHE A 1014 -25.18 -35.41 9.10
C PHE A 1014 -25.75 -34.89 7.78
N GLN A 1015 -26.71 -35.59 7.20
CA GLN A 1015 -27.21 -35.31 5.86
C GLN A 1015 -28.71 -34.98 5.87
N VAL A 1016 -29.10 -34.04 5.01
CA VAL A 1016 -30.49 -33.61 4.78
C VAL A 1016 -30.82 -33.82 3.31
N LYS A 1017 -31.60 -34.86 2.99
CA LYS A 1017 -32.06 -35.16 1.63
C LYS A 1017 -33.44 -34.54 1.38
N PHE A 1018 -33.54 -33.69 0.36
CA PHE A 1018 -34.77 -33.25 -0.28
C PHE A 1018 -35.05 -34.21 -1.44
N GLN A 1019 -36.24 -34.83 -1.49
CA GLN A 1019 -36.56 -35.89 -2.45
C GLN A 1019 -37.99 -35.78 -2.99
N GLN A 1020 -38.16 -36.15 -4.25
CA GLN A 1020 -39.45 -36.40 -4.92
C GLN A 1020 -39.38 -37.74 -5.68
N TYR A 1021 -40.53 -38.38 -5.92
CA TYR A 1021 -40.69 -39.62 -6.66
C TYR A 1021 -41.75 -39.48 -7.76
N ASP A 1022 -41.31 -39.14 -8.97
CA ASP A 1022 -42.12 -38.54 -10.03
C ASP A 1022 -42.07 -39.36 -11.34
N ASN A 1023 -43.09 -39.26 -12.18
CA ASN A 1023 -43.14 -39.81 -13.55
C ASN A 1023 -43.56 -38.77 -14.63
N PHE A 1024 -43.62 -37.49 -14.29
CA PHE A 1024 -43.99 -36.37 -15.15
C PHE A 1024 -42.98 -35.21 -15.04
N SER A 1025 -43.08 -34.23 -15.96
CA SER A 1025 -42.10 -33.14 -16.04
C SER A 1025 -42.70 -31.76 -15.78
N ALA A 1026 -41.91 -30.89 -15.15
CA ALA A 1026 -42.13 -29.45 -15.11
C ALA A 1026 -42.31 -28.87 -16.54
N PRO A 1027 -43.17 -27.85 -16.75
CA PRO A 1027 -43.81 -26.98 -15.75
C PRO A 1027 -45.21 -27.45 -15.30
N THR A 1028 -45.58 -28.70 -15.57
CA THR A 1028 -46.91 -29.26 -15.25
C THR A 1028 -46.94 -30.14 -14.01
N ASP A 1029 -45.77 -30.48 -13.48
CA ASP A 1029 -45.49 -31.39 -12.37
C ASP A 1029 -44.14 -31.01 -11.73
N GLY A 1030 -43.77 -31.64 -10.62
CA GLY A 1030 -42.50 -31.42 -9.92
C GLY A 1030 -42.59 -30.60 -8.62
N ILE A 1031 -41.46 -30.51 -7.91
CA ILE A 1031 -41.30 -29.70 -6.69
C ILE A 1031 -40.16 -28.70 -6.88
N ALA A 1032 -40.45 -27.41 -6.64
CA ALA A 1032 -39.42 -26.38 -6.57
C ALA A 1032 -39.08 -26.00 -5.11
N VAL A 1033 -37.81 -25.71 -4.82
CA VAL A 1033 -37.28 -25.39 -3.48
C VAL A 1033 -36.35 -24.16 -3.56
N ASP A 1034 -36.42 -23.28 -2.56
CA ASP A 1034 -35.61 -22.06 -2.45
C ASP A 1034 -35.38 -21.70 -0.96
N PHE A 1035 -34.49 -20.75 -0.68
CA PHE A 1035 -34.26 -20.13 0.62
C PHE A 1035 -33.99 -21.16 1.74
N VAL A 1036 -33.16 -22.16 1.44
CA VAL A 1036 -32.71 -23.16 2.39
C VAL A 1036 -31.73 -22.50 3.37
N LYS A 1037 -31.96 -22.64 4.67
CA LYS A 1037 -31.07 -22.12 5.72
C LYS A 1037 -31.03 -23.07 6.91
N VAL A 1038 -29.86 -23.33 7.48
CA VAL A 1038 -29.73 -23.89 8.84
C VAL A 1038 -29.29 -22.77 9.80
N THR A 1039 -29.80 -22.78 11.03
CA THR A 1039 -29.49 -21.77 12.08
C THR A 1039 -29.55 -22.35 13.48
N GLU A 1040 -28.66 -21.89 14.36
CA GLU A 1040 -28.81 -21.96 15.83
C GLU A 1040 -29.88 -20.94 16.30
N VAL A 1041 -30.61 -21.26 17.38
CA VAL A 1041 -31.87 -20.58 17.81
C VAL A 1041 -31.81 -20.01 19.23
#